data_AF-A0A932NTG9-F1
#
_entry.id   AF-A0A932NTG9-F1
#
_cell.length_a   1.000
_cell.length_b   1.000
_cell.length_c   1.000
_cell.angle_alpha   90.00
_cell.angle_beta   90.00
_cell.angle_gamma   90.00
#
_symmetry.space_group_name_H-M   'P 1'
#
loop_
_entity.id
_entity.type
_entity.pdbx_description
1 polymer ?
#
loop_
_entity_poly.entity_id
_entity_poly.type
_entity_poly.pdbx_seq_one_letter_code
_entity_poly.pdbx_strand_id
1 'polypeptide(L)'
;MQLYCRALAGAPVEVSDTTALVQKNIGWVHEDTASPDGTTIFLPPSVDRYPDPQDNFAWFKVVATHQVAHLEFGTFAFSFDTPSTVFTDRRVPREQEVIHRSDGQDPPEGRRPLQAYTAIGRFLRLFINPRLAFDIFTVLEDCRLDYRIKLEYPGIRSAVSRVQAEARASRPRVEVMPVQEALVELLIHMSLEHFTALPVPTVYADVAVMLSRIVHALRTVRATVEDTAEATLRAYAMLARLPNAPNPEDQWQRTDLEEPGDFSEAAYEALMEALRARQGIAGARGTEQAYDAPAPVDFRGDFQPHMVQLLTQLQLDRNHPGEGQPLSQKMLEPLWQESVELTRAIEPDDLTQGLPIFVPHVMQAAGFPPPATNPGQGPRPLLHHDDPGVALAPPEPGTYAYAEWDFCAAAYKPHWCIVKEKALEEGDPTCYHEALQTYNALLNRIKHQFERIMPESYRKIYRLIDGEDVDLNAALEAFADLRMHVPPDDKLYWRRQKVQRDVAVVFLLDMSASTAEPLEADPPIAADRDAPPDRAGYRDWLRRRATLTRPTAKRIIDVEKESIVLLIQALESIGDTYGIYGFSGYGRDNVEFYVIKDLAERFGERIKRRIDTISPRHATRMGAAVRHAITKLEQQPATTKLLLLLSDGRPQDRGYSRPGAEQAYAVHDTHRALLEAKAKGITPFCLTVDKAGHDYLQVMCGDIGYEVLDEISSLPARLPMLYRALTR
;
A
#
# COMPACT_ATOMS: atom_id res chain seq x y z
N MET A 1 -24.00 -3.67 -2.15
CA MET A 1 -23.77 -2.23 -1.91
C MET A 1 -24.31 -1.31 -3.01
N GLN A 2 -24.12 -1.61 -4.29
CA GLN A 2 -24.55 -0.71 -5.38
C GLN A 2 -26.03 -0.27 -5.34
N LEU A 3 -26.97 -1.21 -5.12
CA LEU A 3 -28.40 -0.87 -4.97
C LEU A 3 -28.68 0.05 -3.77
N TYR A 4 -27.92 -0.12 -2.68
CA TYR A 4 -28.03 0.71 -1.49
C TYR A 4 -27.60 2.15 -1.77
N CYS A 5 -26.43 2.35 -2.38
CA CYS A 5 -25.94 3.69 -2.70
C CYS A 5 -26.83 4.41 -3.73
N ARG A 6 -27.35 3.71 -4.74
CA ARG A 6 -28.30 4.28 -5.72
C ARG A 6 -29.61 4.70 -5.08
N ALA A 7 -30.11 3.92 -4.13
CA ALA A 7 -31.35 4.24 -3.43
C ALA A 7 -31.20 5.49 -2.54
N LEU A 8 -30.06 5.66 -1.88
CA LEU A 8 -29.75 6.85 -1.08
C LEU A 8 -29.53 8.09 -1.95
N ALA A 9 -28.66 8.01 -2.96
CA ALA A 9 -28.27 9.16 -3.77
C ALA A 9 -29.41 9.72 -4.64
N GLY A 10 -30.47 8.93 -4.90
CA GLY A 10 -31.53 9.30 -5.85
C GLY A 10 -31.04 9.46 -7.30
N ALA A 11 -29.81 9.05 -7.59
CA ALA A 11 -29.10 9.23 -8.85
C ALA A 11 -28.37 7.93 -9.25
N PRO A 12 -28.03 7.74 -10.54
CA PRO A 12 -27.26 6.59 -10.99
C PRO A 12 -25.81 6.68 -10.48
N VAL A 13 -25.59 6.22 -9.25
CA VAL A 13 -24.26 6.08 -8.65
C VAL A 13 -23.72 4.68 -8.93
N GLU A 14 -22.48 4.60 -9.39
CA GLU A 14 -21.75 3.33 -9.48
C GLU A 14 -20.97 3.07 -8.20
N VAL A 15 -20.82 1.80 -7.84
CA VAL A 15 -19.95 1.39 -6.74
C VAL A 15 -18.87 0.53 -7.34
N SER A 16 -17.63 0.88 -7.09
CA SER A 16 -16.46 0.15 -7.54
C SER A 16 -15.52 -0.08 -6.38
N ASP A 17 -14.63 -1.04 -6.57
CA ASP A 17 -13.54 -1.31 -5.65
C ASP A 17 -12.51 -0.17 -5.73
N THR A 18 -11.91 0.24 -4.62
CA THR A 18 -10.74 1.13 -4.58
C THR A 18 -9.60 0.60 -5.47
N THR A 19 -9.47 -0.71 -5.69
CA THR A 19 -8.52 -1.27 -6.67
C THR A 19 -8.79 -0.82 -8.12
N ALA A 20 -10.03 -0.43 -8.46
CA ALA A 20 -10.36 0.10 -9.78
C ALA A 20 -9.87 1.55 -9.98
N LEU A 21 -9.71 2.34 -8.90
CA LEU A 21 -9.02 3.65 -8.95
C LEU A 21 -7.53 3.45 -9.24
N VAL A 22 -6.94 2.41 -8.64
CA VAL A 22 -5.55 2.00 -8.84
C VAL A 22 -5.32 1.56 -10.28
N GLN A 23 -6.21 0.73 -10.83
CA GLN A 23 -6.16 0.31 -12.25
C GLN A 23 -6.35 1.47 -13.24
N LYS A 24 -7.05 2.55 -12.84
CA LYS A 24 -7.23 3.76 -13.64
C LYS A 24 -6.08 4.79 -13.46
N ASN A 25 -5.07 4.51 -12.63
CA ASN A 25 -3.95 5.42 -12.32
C ASN A 25 -4.38 6.79 -11.75
N ILE A 26 -5.49 6.82 -11.03
CA ILE A 26 -5.98 8.05 -10.39
C ILE A 26 -5.22 8.23 -9.07
N GLY A 27 -3.99 8.75 -9.17
CA GLY A 27 -2.95 8.74 -8.14
C GLY A 27 -3.13 9.68 -6.95
N TRP A 28 -4.35 9.86 -6.46
CA TRP A 28 -4.64 10.71 -5.30
C TRP A 28 -5.56 10.07 -4.24
N VAL A 29 -5.94 8.80 -4.38
CA VAL A 29 -6.79 8.08 -3.41
C VAL A 29 -6.02 6.92 -2.78
N HIS A 30 -6.19 6.72 -1.46
CA HIS A 30 -5.60 5.58 -0.74
C HIS A 30 -6.37 4.27 -1.01
N GLU A 31 -5.66 3.14 -1.17
CA GLU A 31 -6.26 1.83 -1.51
C GLU A 31 -7.23 1.33 -0.44
N ASP A 32 -7.02 1.70 0.82
CA ASP A 32 -7.80 1.25 1.98
C ASP A 32 -8.91 2.23 2.40
N THR A 33 -9.01 3.40 1.74
CA THR A 33 -9.92 4.47 2.17
C THR A 33 -10.98 4.73 1.10
N ALA A 34 -12.24 4.87 1.52
CA ALA A 34 -13.33 5.15 0.59
C ALA A 34 -13.21 6.56 -0.01
N SER A 35 -13.56 6.73 -1.27
CA SER A 35 -13.52 8.03 -1.94
C SER A 35 -14.60 8.16 -3.02
N PRO A 36 -15.19 9.34 -3.24
CA PRO A 36 -16.15 9.57 -4.31
C PRO A 36 -15.53 10.36 -5.48
N ASP A 37 -15.86 9.97 -6.71
CA ASP A 37 -15.43 10.65 -7.95
C ASP A 37 -16.60 11.35 -8.66
N GLY A 38 -17.54 11.91 -7.88
CA GLY A 38 -18.74 12.58 -8.38
C GLY A 38 -19.82 11.67 -9.00
N THR A 39 -19.43 10.53 -9.58
CA THR A 39 -20.33 9.56 -10.26
C THR A 39 -20.17 8.13 -9.75
N THR A 40 -18.98 7.79 -9.27
CA THR A 40 -18.65 6.48 -8.71
C THR A 40 -18.19 6.64 -7.26
N ILE A 41 -18.66 5.76 -6.38
CA ILE A 41 -18.17 5.63 -5.01
C ILE A 41 -17.25 4.43 -4.96
N PHE A 42 -16.03 4.66 -4.50
CA PHE A 42 -15.01 3.64 -4.33
C PHE A 42 -15.00 3.20 -2.87
N LEU A 43 -15.14 1.89 -2.65
CA LEU A 43 -15.13 1.28 -1.32
C LEU A 43 -14.03 0.22 -1.25
N PRO A 44 -13.44 -0.01 -0.05
CA PRO A 44 -12.46 -1.07 0.13
C PRO A 44 -13.02 -2.45 -0.26
N PRO A 45 -12.20 -3.35 -0.81
CA PRO A 45 -12.67 -4.67 -1.28
C PRO A 45 -13.16 -5.57 -0.15
N SER A 46 -12.54 -5.46 1.03
CA SER A 46 -12.88 -6.26 2.22
C SER A 46 -12.55 -5.48 3.49
N VAL A 47 -13.31 -5.74 4.56
CA VAL A 47 -13.08 -5.18 5.90
C VAL A 47 -13.24 -6.30 6.91
N ASP A 48 -12.21 -6.53 7.71
CA ASP A 48 -12.21 -7.50 8.83
C ASP A 48 -11.98 -6.77 10.16
N ARG A 49 -12.82 -5.77 10.44
CA ARG A 49 -12.72 -4.91 11.65
C ARG A 49 -13.41 -5.54 12.86
N TYR A 50 -14.46 -6.31 12.63
CA TYR A 50 -15.28 -6.96 13.66
C TYR A 50 -15.32 -8.47 13.46
N PRO A 51 -15.42 -9.26 14.55
CA PRO A 51 -15.57 -10.71 14.45
C PRO A 51 -16.90 -11.16 13.82
N ASP A 52 -17.93 -10.31 13.87
CA ASP A 52 -19.24 -10.57 13.27
C ASP A 52 -19.32 -9.98 11.86
N PRO A 53 -19.55 -10.79 10.81
CA PRO A 53 -19.77 -10.30 9.45
C PRO A 53 -20.90 -9.27 9.33
N GLN A 54 -21.92 -9.32 10.19
CA GLN A 54 -22.99 -8.33 10.19
C GLN A 54 -22.50 -6.95 10.63
N ASP A 55 -21.53 -6.90 11.54
CA ASP A 55 -20.94 -5.67 12.02
C ASP A 55 -19.98 -5.06 11.01
N ASN A 56 -19.19 -5.88 10.32
CA ASN A 56 -18.39 -5.45 9.15
C ASN A 56 -19.30 -4.88 8.05
N PHE A 57 -20.41 -5.55 7.75
CA PHE A 57 -21.38 -5.05 6.78
C PHE A 57 -22.06 -3.75 7.24
N ALA A 58 -22.35 -3.60 8.54
CA ALA A 58 -22.88 -2.37 9.09
C ALA A 58 -21.89 -1.21 8.95
N TRP A 59 -20.59 -1.45 9.16
CA TRP A 59 -19.54 -0.47 8.93
C TRP A 59 -19.45 -0.05 7.47
N PHE A 60 -19.48 -1.01 6.52
CA PHE A 60 -19.53 -0.69 5.08
C PHE A 60 -20.71 0.21 4.72
N LYS A 61 -21.89 -0.04 5.31
CA LYS A 61 -23.05 0.85 5.12
C LYS A 61 -22.77 2.25 5.66
N VAL A 62 -22.10 2.40 6.81
CA VAL A 62 -21.77 3.72 7.38
C VAL A 62 -20.84 4.49 6.44
N VAL A 63 -19.75 3.86 6.01
CA VAL A 63 -18.80 4.49 5.07
C VAL A 63 -19.48 4.87 3.76
N ALA A 64 -20.21 3.93 3.15
CA ALA A 64 -20.92 4.19 1.91
C ALA A 64 -21.98 5.30 2.05
N THR A 65 -22.69 5.35 3.18
CA THR A 65 -23.68 6.40 3.45
C THR A 65 -23.01 7.76 3.58
N HIS A 66 -21.85 7.84 4.24
CA HIS A 66 -21.08 9.07 4.34
C HIS A 66 -20.61 9.56 2.96
N GLN A 67 -20.09 8.66 2.12
CA GLN A 67 -19.69 9.01 0.74
C GLN A 67 -20.87 9.48 -0.12
N VAL A 68 -22.02 8.79 -0.03
CA VAL A 68 -23.24 9.21 -0.74
C VAL A 68 -23.73 10.56 -0.24
N ALA A 69 -23.64 10.83 1.07
CA ALA A 69 -24.11 12.08 1.66
C ALA A 69 -23.42 13.30 1.05
N HIS A 70 -22.13 13.21 0.67
CA HIS A 70 -21.45 14.30 -0.05
C HIS A 70 -22.11 14.63 -1.40
N LEU A 71 -22.58 13.62 -2.12
CA LEU A 71 -23.28 13.79 -3.40
C LEU A 71 -24.69 14.30 -3.19
N GLU A 72 -25.45 13.63 -2.33
CA GLU A 72 -26.87 13.89 -2.11
C GLU A 72 -27.11 15.26 -1.43
N PHE A 73 -26.29 15.60 -0.43
CA PHE A 73 -26.42 16.85 0.32
C PHE A 73 -25.56 17.98 -0.25
N GLY A 74 -25.11 17.83 -1.50
CA GLY A 74 -24.60 18.91 -2.34
C GLY A 74 -23.20 19.42 -1.98
N THR A 75 -22.37 18.64 -1.28
CA THR A 75 -21.01 19.07 -0.91
C THR A 75 -20.20 19.48 -2.14
N PHE A 76 -20.23 18.67 -3.20
CA PHE A 76 -19.50 18.94 -4.44
C PHE A 76 -20.17 19.99 -5.33
N ALA A 77 -21.39 20.41 -5.00
CA ALA A 77 -22.12 21.44 -5.73
C ALA A 77 -21.88 22.86 -5.18
N PHE A 78 -20.88 23.04 -4.29
CA PHE A 78 -20.54 24.33 -3.71
C PHE A 78 -20.34 25.41 -4.76
N SER A 79 -21.02 26.54 -4.56
CA SER A 79 -20.91 27.73 -5.41
C SER A 79 -20.49 28.94 -4.57
N PHE A 80 -19.51 29.69 -5.07
CA PHE A 80 -18.95 30.84 -4.35
C PHE A 80 -19.98 31.96 -4.16
N ASP A 81 -20.84 32.18 -5.17
CA ASP A 81 -21.76 33.32 -5.23
C ASP A 81 -23.15 32.98 -4.65
N THR A 82 -23.41 31.71 -4.31
CA THR A 82 -24.65 31.30 -3.65
C THR A 82 -24.63 31.76 -2.19
N PRO A 83 -25.65 32.50 -1.69
CA PRO A 83 -25.66 33.03 -0.34
C PRO A 83 -25.86 31.94 0.72
N SER A 84 -25.28 32.16 1.90
CA SER A 84 -25.49 31.33 3.09
C SER A 84 -26.91 31.49 3.65
N THR A 85 -27.46 30.43 4.22
CA THR A 85 -28.78 30.41 4.86
C THR A 85 -28.71 30.61 6.38
N VAL A 86 -27.56 30.29 6.99
CA VAL A 86 -27.33 30.29 8.44
C VAL A 86 -26.50 31.51 8.87
N PHE A 87 -25.51 31.91 8.08
CA PHE A 87 -24.55 32.95 8.42
C PHE A 87 -24.65 34.16 7.49
N THR A 88 -24.16 35.32 7.96
CA THR A 88 -23.99 36.49 7.09
C THR A 88 -22.85 36.26 6.11
N ASP A 89 -23.06 36.50 4.81
CA ASP A 89 -22.02 36.28 3.80
C ASP A 89 -20.79 37.18 4.00
N ARG A 90 -19.62 36.57 4.24
CA ARG A 90 -18.32 37.25 4.36
C ARG A 90 -17.36 36.89 3.22
N ARG A 91 -17.68 35.89 2.38
CA ARG A 91 -16.88 35.47 1.21
C ARG A 91 -16.52 36.64 0.28
N VAL A 92 -17.51 37.38 -0.21
CA VAL A 92 -17.30 38.48 -1.19
C VAL A 92 -16.50 39.65 -0.59
N PRO A 93 -16.84 40.20 0.60
CA PRO A 93 -16.02 41.22 1.25
C PRO A 93 -14.57 40.75 1.47
N ARG A 94 -14.38 39.48 1.86
CA ARG A 94 -13.06 38.93 2.10
C ARG A 94 -12.22 38.81 0.83
N GLU A 95 -12.84 38.43 -0.29
CA GLU A 95 -12.18 38.39 -1.59
C GLU A 95 -11.67 39.79 -1.99
N GLN A 96 -12.51 40.82 -1.81
CA GLN A 96 -12.12 42.21 -2.09
C GLN A 96 -10.94 42.66 -1.22
N GLU A 97 -10.92 42.31 0.07
CA GLU A 97 -9.77 42.59 0.95
C GLU A 97 -8.46 41.93 0.46
N VAL A 98 -8.54 40.69 -0.03
CA VAL A 98 -7.37 39.94 -0.53
C VAL A 98 -6.87 40.55 -1.83
N ILE A 99 -7.77 40.96 -2.73
CA ILE A 99 -7.43 41.65 -3.98
C ILE A 99 -6.74 42.99 -3.66
N HIS A 100 -7.32 43.83 -2.81
CA HIS A 100 -6.76 45.13 -2.45
C HIS A 100 -5.39 45.06 -1.78
N ARG A 101 -5.10 44.00 -1.02
CA ARG A 101 -3.75 43.76 -0.46
C ARG A 101 -2.72 43.40 -1.52
N SER A 102 -3.16 42.83 -2.64
CA SER A 102 -2.29 42.37 -3.72
C SER A 102 -1.91 43.48 -4.70
N ASP A 103 -2.72 44.53 -4.84
CA ASP A 103 -2.46 45.67 -5.75
C ASP A 103 -1.34 46.63 -5.29
N GLY A 104 -0.79 46.47 -4.08
CA GLY A 104 0.27 47.31 -3.51
C GLY A 104 1.70 46.75 -3.61
N GLN A 105 1.86 45.51 -4.06
CA GLN A 105 3.14 44.84 -4.32
C GLN A 105 3.06 44.25 -5.73
N ASP A 106 4.11 44.36 -6.55
CA ASP A 106 4.19 43.60 -7.80
C ASP A 106 3.88 42.12 -7.46
N PRO A 107 2.87 41.50 -8.10
CA PRO A 107 2.55 40.12 -7.80
C PRO A 107 3.81 39.29 -8.07
N PRO A 108 4.26 38.42 -7.13
CA PRO A 108 5.37 37.53 -7.40
C PRO A 108 5.05 36.76 -8.69
N GLU A 109 6.04 36.68 -9.60
CA GLU A 109 5.89 36.04 -10.91
C GLU A 109 5.16 34.69 -10.76
N GLY A 110 3.90 34.63 -11.18
CA GLY A 110 3.04 33.45 -11.05
C GLY A 110 1.59 33.71 -10.66
N ARG A 111 1.27 34.80 -9.95
CA ARG A 111 -0.13 35.13 -9.59
C ARG A 111 -0.76 36.12 -10.58
N ARG A 112 -1.25 35.63 -11.72
CA ARG A 112 -2.10 36.40 -12.65
C ARG A 112 -3.54 36.57 -12.10
N PRO A 113 -4.32 37.55 -12.60
CA PRO A 113 -5.64 37.87 -12.06
C PRO A 113 -6.66 36.75 -12.30
N LEU A 114 -7.32 36.32 -11.21
CA LEU A 114 -8.68 35.78 -11.08
C LEU A 114 -9.25 34.95 -12.26
N GLN A 115 -8.82 33.70 -12.37
CA GLN A 115 -9.72 32.61 -12.77
C GLN A 115 -9.34 31.37 -11.95
N ALA A 116 -9.97 31.22 -10.78
CA ALA A 116 -9.99 29.92 -10.12
C ALA A 116 -10.95 29.03 -10.93
N TYR A 117 -10.49 27.85 -11.33
CA TYR A 117 -11.28 26.98 -12.20
C TYR A 117 -12.46 26.37 -11.43
N THR A 118 -12.25 26.01 -10.16
CA THR A 118 -13.27 25.48 -9.25
C THR A 118 -13.73 26.52 -8.25
N ALA A 119 -14.99 26.43 -7.80
CA ALA A 119 -15.54 27.32 -6.78
C ALA A 119 -14.83 27.13 -5.43
N ILE A 120 -14.52 25.89 -5.05
CA ILE A 120 -13.78 25.59 -3.81
C ILE A 120 -12.33 26.12 -3.88
N GLY A 121 -11.69 26.07 -5.05
CA GLY A 121 -10.37 26.68 -5.26
C GLY A 121 -10.41 28.20 -5.07
N ARG A 122 -11.43 28.89 -5.59
CA ARG A 122 -11.66 30.33 -5.34
C ARG A 122 -11.78 30.63 -3.84
N PHE A 123 -12.50 29.78 -3.12
CA PHE A 123 -12.68 29.90 -1.67
C PHE A 123 -11.39 29.69 -0.87
N LEU A 124 -10.60 28.64 -1.15
CA LEU A 124 -9.37 28.35 -0.41
C LEU A 124 -8.30 29.46 -0.55
N ARG A 125 -8.31 30.21 -1.67
CA ARG A 125 -7.43 31.37 -1.89
C ARG A 125 -7.72 32.55 -0.94
N LEU A 126 -8.85 32.58 -0.22
CA LEU A 126 -9.17 33.62 0.76
C LEU A 126 -8.32 33.56 2.04
N PHE A 127 -7.60 32.44 2.24
CA PHE A 127 -6.90 32.11 3.46
C PHE A 127 -5.38 32.22 3.29
N ILE A 128 -4.69 32.67 4.34
CA ILE A 128 -3.22 32.79 4.34
C ILE A 128 -2.58 31.40 4.44
N ASN A 129 -3.13 30.57 5.32
CA ASN A 129 -2.80 29.16 5.47
C ASN A 129 -3.98 28.34 4.94
N PRO A 130 -3.93 27.89 3.69
CA PRO A 130 -5.04 27.19 3.09
C PRO A 130 -5.18 25.75 3.61
N ARG A 131 -4.11 25.14 4.15
CA ARG A 131 -4.15 23.80 4.79
C ARG A 131 -5.07 23.81 6.01
N LEU A 132 -4.82 24.72 6.95
CA LEU A 132 -5.67 24.90 8.13
C LEU A 132 -7.13 25.19 7.74
N ALA A 133 -7.36 26.03 6.73
CA ALA A 133 -8.71 26.33 6.26
C ALA A 133 -9.42 25.11 5.67
N PHE A 134 -8.69 24.27 4.93
CA PHE A 134 -9.22 23.04 4.36
C PHE A 134 -9.55 21.99 5.43
N ASP A 135 -8.69 21.81 6.43
CA ASP A 135 -8.96 20.88 7.54
C ASP A 135 -10.18 21.34 8.36
N ILE A 136 -10.30 22.65 8.64
CA ILE A 136 -11.51 23.22 9.28
C ILE A 136 -12.75 22.98 8.42
N PHE A 137 -12.67 23.24 7.11
CA PHE A 137 -13.79 23.02 6.20
C PHE A 137 -14.24 21.57 6.19
N THR A 138 -13.29 20.63 6.11
CA THR A 138 -13.55 19.19 6.12
C THR A 138 -14.32 18.78 7.38
N VAL A 139 -13.83 19.21 8.56
CA VAL A 139 -14.44 18.84 9.84
C VAL A 139 -15.85 19.44 10.01
N LEU A 140 -16.05 20.68 9.58
CA LEU A 140 -17.36 21.33 9.65
C LEU A 140 -18.34 20.72 8.63
N GLU A 141 -17.86 20.34 7.45
CA GLU A 141 -18.66 19.67 6.43
C GLU A 141 -19.10 18.28 6.91
N ASP A 142 -18.17 17.51 7.44
CA ASP A 142 -18.47 16.21 8.03
C ASP A 142 -19.51 16.32 9.14
N CYS A 143 -19.45 17.37 9.97
CA CYS A 143 -20.43 17.60 11.03
C CYS A 143 -21.84 17.84 10.46
N ARG A 144 -21.94 18.66 9.40
CA ARG A 144 -23.20 18.91 8.69
C ARG A 144 -23.77 17.60 8.12
N LEU A 145 -22.93 16.80 7.49
CA LEU A 145 -23.31 15.53 6.87
C LEU A 145 -23.71 14.49 7.91
N ASP A 146 -22.90 14.25 8.94
CA ASP A 146 -23.17 13.28 10.00
C ASP A 146 -24.50 13.58 10.72
N TYR A 147 -24.79 14.87 10.95
CA TYR A 147 -26.07 15.31 11.52
C TYR A 147 -27.25 14.97 10.59
N ARG A 148 -27.15 15.31 9.30
CA ARG A 148 -28.20 15.01 8.31
C ARG A 148 -28.40 13.51 8.12
N ILE A 149 -27.32 12.72 8.03
CA ILE A 149 -27.38 11.26 7.92
C ILE A 149 -28.19 10.67 9.06
N LYS A 150 -27.93 11.05 10.31
CA LYS A 150 -28.68 10.50 11.46
C LYS A 150 -30.14 10.91 11.50
N LEU A 151 -30.46 12.09 10.99
CA LEU A 151 -31.82 12.63 11.01
C LEU A 151 -32.67 12.08 9.85
N GLU A 152 -32.14 12.10 8.63
CA GLU A 152 -32.81 11.65 7.41
C GLU A 152 -32.77 10.13 7.22
N TYR A 153 -31.76 9.45 7.79
CA TYR A 153 -31.62 7.99 7.76
C TYR A 153 -31.69 7.32 9.14
N PRO A 154 -32.88 7.26 9.80
CA PRO A 154 -33.02 6.62 11.11
C PRO A 154 -32.55 5.15 11.16
N GLY A 155 -32.65 4.44 10.03
CA GLY A 155 -32.28 3.02 9.94
C GLY A 155 -30.79 2.71 10.09
N ILE A 156 -29.91 3.69 9.86
CA ILE A 156 -28.45 3.53 10.04
C ILE A 156 -27.94 4.18 11.34
N ARG A 157 -28.79 4.94 12.04
CA ARG A 157 -28.40 5.73 13.22
C ARG A 157 -27.62 4.93 14.27
N SER A 158 -28.08 3.71 14.60
CA SER A 158 -27.40 2.85 15.57
C SER A 158 -25.99 2.44 15.13
N ALA A 159 -25.82 2.12 13.85
CA ALA A 159 -24.53 1.78 13.26
C ALA A 159 -23.60 3.00 13.22
N VAL A 160 -24.10 4.17 12.79
CA VAL A 160 -23.31 5.42 12.78
C VAL A 160 -22.87 5.79 14.20
N SER A 161 -23.78 5.76 15.18
CA SER A 161 -23.44 6.06 16.58
C SER A 161 -22.39 5.11 17.14
N ARG A 162 -22.44 3.83 16.80
CA ARG A 162 -21.40 2.86 17.20
C ARG A 162 -20.05 3.20 16.56
N VAL A 163 -20.01 3.37 15.23
CA VAL A 163 -18.77 3.66 14.49
C VAL A 163 -18.14 4.98 14.94
N GLN A 164 -18.94 6.02 15.17
CA GLN A 164 -18.43 7.29 15.71
C GLN A 164 -17.90 7.17 17.14
N ALA A 165 -18.55 6.37 18.00
CA ALA A 165 -18.05 6.14 19.36
C ALA A 165 -16.70 5.41 19.36
N GLU A 166 -16.49 4.49 18.43
CA GLU A 166 -15.20 3.80 18.23
C GLU A 166 -14.14 4.74 17.65
N ALA A 167 -14.49 5.51 16.62
CA ALA A 167 -13.58 6.51 16.04
C ALA A 167 -13.17 7.57 17.08
N ARG A 168 -14.07 7.93 18.00
CA ARG A 168 -13.77 8.80 19.15
C ARG A 168 -12.78 8.16 20.12
N ALA A 169 -12.88 6.85 20.35
CA ALA A 169 -12.04 6.15 21.32
C ALA A 169 -10.58 6.03 20.86
N SER A 170 -10.33 6.05 19.54
CA SER A 170 -8.98 6.04 18.97
C SER A 170 -8.35 7.44 18.80
N ARG A 171 -9.08 8.52 19.13
CA ARG A 171 -8.57 9.89 18.95
C ARG A 171 -7.43 10.21 19.92
N PRO A 172 -6.42 10.97 19.46
CA PRO A 172 -5.32 11.41 20.31
C PRO A 172 -5.79 12.38 21.41
N ARG A 173 -5.01 12.49 22.49
CA ARG A 173 -5.31 13.39 23.60
C ARG A 173 -5.00 14.84 23.21
N VAL A 174 -5.99 15.73 23.21
CA VAL A 174 -5.79 17.16 22.87
C VAL A 174 -4.86 17.90 23.83
N GLU A 175 -4.69 17.41 25.07
CA GLU A 175 -3.86 18.08 26.08
C GLU A 175 -2.36 18.04 25.76
N VAL A 176 -1.92 17.09 24.92
CA VAL A 176 -0.52 16.97 24.50
C VAL A 176 -0.20 17.76 23.24
N MET A 177 -1.21 18.40 22.63
CA MET A 177 -1.08 19.12 21.38
C MET A 177 -0.83 20.61 21.61
N PRO A 178 -0.21 21.29 20.64
CA PRO A 178 -0.25 22.75 20.53
C PRO A 178 -1.68 23.31 20.55
N VAL A 179 -1.87 24.51 21.09
CA VAL A 179 -3.22 25.11 21.27
C VAL A 179 -4.04 25.17 19.98
N GLN A 180 -3.43 25.57 18.86
CA GLN A 180 -4.12 25.66 17.58
C GLN A 180 -4.58 24.28 17.08
N GLU A 181 -3.69 23.30 17.09
CA GLU A 181 -4.00 21.90 16.72
C GLU A 181 -5.02 21.27 17.66
N ALA A 182 -4.90 21.50 18.97
CA ALA A 182 -5.83 21.01 19.97
C ALA A 182 -7.26 21.52 19.74
N LEU A 183 -7.44 22.77 19.32
CA LEU A 183 -8.77 23.32 19.04
C LEU A 183 -9.34 22.83 17.70
N VAL A 184 -8.50 22.49 16.73
CA VAL A 184 -8.94 21.77 15.52
C VAL A 184 -9.36 20.33 15.87
N GLU A 185 -8.60 19.65 16.72
CA GLU A 185 -8.96 18.31 17.20
C GLU A 185 -10.26 18.34 18.05
N LEU A 186 -10.49 19.40 18.84
CA LEU A 186 -11.77 19.62 19.53
C LEU A 186 -12.94 19.78 18.55
N LEU A 187 -12.76 20.41 17.39
CA LEU A 187 -13.78 20.42 16.33
C LEU A 187 -14.09 19.00 15.84
N ILE A 188 -13.07 18.13 15.72
CA ILE A 188 -13.26 16.73 15.33
C ILE A 188 -14.07 15.99 16.41
N HIS A 189 -13.73 16.14 17.68
CA HIS A 189 -14.52 15.57 18.78
C HIS A 189 -15.98 16.03 18.75
N MET A 190 -16.23 17.31 18.54
CA MET A 190 -17.59 17.85 18.40
C MET A 190 -18.32 17.30 17.16
N SER A 191 -17.61 17.14 16.03
CA SER A 191 -18.17 16.52 14.82
C SER A 191 -18.58 15.06 15.04
N LEU A 192 -17.92 14.36 15.97
CA LEU A 192 -18.24 12.99 16.41
C LEU A 192 -19.27 12.95 17.56
N GLU A 193 -20.04 14.03 17.75
CA GLU A 193 -21.05 14.19 18.81
C GLU A 193 -20.51 14.00 20.23
N HIS A 194 -19.29 14.47 20.48
CA HIS A 194 -18.73 14.55 21.83
C HIS A 194 -18.56 16.00 22.25
N PHE A 195 -19.49 16.49 23.06
CA PHE A 195 -19.47 17.86 23.59
C PHE A 195 -19.23 17.96 25.09
N THR A 196 -19.44 16.87 25.83
CA THR A 196 -19.38 16.84 27.30
C THR A 196 -17.98 16.54 27.82
N ALA A 197 -17.54 17.24 28.86
CA ALA A 197 -16.26 17.00 29.55
C ALA A 197 -15.01 17.08 28.64
N LEU A 198 -15.08 17.92 27.60
CA LEU A 198 -13.95 18.18 26.71
C LEU A 198 -12.87 18.98 27.46
N PRO A 199 -11.58 18.63 27.32
CA PRO A 199 -10.50 19.43 27.88
C PRO A 199 -10.26 20.64 26.98
N VAL A 200 -10.51 21.82 27.52
CA VAL A 200 -10.41 23.11 26.82
C VAL A 200 -9.32 23.97 27.48
N PRO A 201 -8.45 24.64 26.70
CA PRO A 201 -7.48 25.59 27.25
C PRO A 201 -8.19 26.73 27.99
N THR A 202 -7.87 26.96 29.26
CA THR A 202 -8.55 27.95 30.12
C THR A 202 -8.52 29.37 29.53
N VAL A 203 -7.38 29.75 28.94
CA VAL A 203 -7.16 31.07 28.31
C VAL A 203 -8.03 31.28 27.05
N TYR A 204 -8.39 30.20 26.36
CA TYR A 204 -9.10 30.23 25.08
C TYR A 204 -10.46 29.53 25.16
N ALA A 205 -11.03 29.43 26.37
CA ALA A 205 -12.33 28.79 26.58
C ALA A 205 -13.47 29.50 25.82
N ASP A 206 -13.38 30.82 25.68
CA ASP A 206 -14.30 31.64 24.88
C ASP A 206 -14.27 31.28 23.39
N VAL A 207 -13.08 30.94 22.86
CA VAL A 207 -12.94 30.44 21.49
C VAL A 207 -13.60 29.08 21.32
N ALA A 208 -13.37 28.14 22.24
CA ALA A 208 -13.99 26.81 22.18
C ALA A 208 -15.53 26.88 22.24
N VAL A 209 -16.07 27.76 23.09
CA VAL A 209 -17.53 28.02 23.15
C VAL A 209 -18.03 28.63 21.84
N MET A 210 -17.30 29.56 21.22
CA MET A 210 -17.73 30.10 19.93
C MET A 210 -17.67 29.05 18.81
N LEU A 211 -16.64 28.20 18.79
CA LEU A 211 -16.53 27.09 17.85
C LEU A 211 -17.70 26.11 18.02
N SER A 212 -18.08 25.78 19.26
CA SER A 212 -19.24 24.92 19.48
C SER A 212 -20.55 25.57 19.04
N ARG A 213 -20.74 26.89 19.18
CA ARG A 213 -21.89 27.62 18.61
C ARG A 213 -21.95 27.53 17.08
N ILE A 214 -20.81 27.67 16.42
CA ILE A 214 -20.70 27.54 14.95
C ILE A 214 -21.08 26.11 14.53
N VAL A 215 -20.54 25.09 15.21
CA VAL A 215 -20.87 23.69 14.97
C VAL A 215 -22.37 23.45 15.15
N HIS A 216 -22.98 23.95 16.24
CA HIS A 216 -24.42 23.81 16.48
C HIS A 216 -25.28 24.51 15.43
N ALA A 217 -24.84 25.66 14.90
CA ALA A 217 -25.54 26.37 13.85
C ALA A 217 -25.60 25.55 12.53
N LEU A 218 -24.60 24.70 12.27
CA LEU A 218 -24.59 23.77 11.12
C LEU A 218 -25.43 22.51 11.34
N ARG A 219 -25.80 22.18 12.59
CA ARG A 219 -26.62 21.01 12.95
C ARG A 219 -28.10 21.26 12.64
N THR A 220 -28.42 21.55 11.38
CA THR A 220 -29.78 21.73 10.88
C THR A 220 -29.93 21.17 9.47
N VAL A 221 -31.10 20.62 9.14
CA VAL A 221 -31.37 20.02 7.81
C VAL A 221 -31.27 21.06 6.68
N ARG A 222 -31.47 22.34 7.02
CA ARG A 222 -31.41 23.44 6.05
C ARG A 222 -29.98 23.89 5.74
N ALA A 223 -28.98 23.43 6.50
CA ALA A 223 -27.60 23.85 6.31
C ALA A 223 -27.06 23.29 4.98
N THR A 224 -26.50 24.22 4.21
CA THR A 224 -25.89 24.02 2.90
C THR A 224 -24.37 23.97 3.02
N VAL A 225 -23.68 23.58 1.96
CA VAL A 225 -22.20 23.62 1.93
C VAL A 225 -21.68 25.07 1.95
N GLU A 226 -22.48 26.02 1.47
CA GLU A 226 -22.22 27.46 1.60
C GLU A 226 -22.21 27.92 3.07
N ASP A 227 -23.07 27.34 3.90
CA ASP A 227 -23.04 27.57 5.36
C ASP A 227 -21.77 27.03 5.98
N THR A 228 -21.29 25.86 5.52
CA THR A 228 -19.99 25.32 5.92
C THR A 228 -18.85 26.27 5.53
N ALA A 229 -18.87 26.83 4.32
CA ALA A 229 -17.85 27.78 3.89
C ALA A 229 -17.83 29.06 4.76
N GLU A 230 -18.99 29.60 5.10
CA GLU A 230 -19.11 30.77 5.98
C GLU A 230 -18.72 30.47 7.44
N ALA A 231 -19.02 29.26 7.93
CA ALA A 231 -18.55 28.77 9.22
C ALA A 231 -17.02 28.64 9.25
N THR A 232 -16.42 28.10 8.18
CA THR A 232 -14.96 27.98 8.03
C THR A 232 -14.27 29.34 8.08
N LEU A 233 -14.80 30.37 7.41
CA LEU A 233 -14.25 31.73 7.49
C LEU A 233 -14.15 32.22 8.95
N ARG A 234 -15.18 31.97 9.74
CA ARG A 234 -15.25 32.40 11.16
C ARG A 234 -14.32 31.59 12.04
N ALA A 235 -14.35 30.26 11.91
CA ALA A 235 -13.48 29.35 12.65
C ALA A 235 -12.00 29.60 12.34
N TYR A 236 -11.64 29.70 11.06
CA TYR A 236 -10.29 30.02 10.63
C TYR A 236 -9.80 31.36 11.18
N ALA A 237 -10.63 32.41 11.12
CA ALA A 237 -10.24 33.72 11.62
C ALA A 237 -9.89 33.69 13.12
N MET A 238 -10.55 32.86 13.91
CA MET A 238 -10.20 32.65 15.32
C MET A 238 -8.93 31.81 15.45
N LEU A 239 -8.89 30.63 14.82
CA LEU A 239 -7.80 29.65 14.98
C LEU A 239 -6.46 30.13 14.42
N ALA A 240 -6.45 30.85 13.30
CA ALA A 240 -5.25 31.42 12.70
C ALA A 240 -4.59 32.51 13.56
N ARG A 241 -5.26 32.98 14.62
CA ARG A 241 -4.73 33.96 15.58
C ARG A 241 -4.15 33.33 16.84
N LEU A 242 -4.34 32.02 17.01
CA LEU A 242 -3.86 31.30 18.18
C LEU A 242 -2.40 30.87 17.96
N PRO A 243 -1.57 30.87 19.02
CA PRO A 243 -0.22 30.36 18.92
C PRO A 243 -0.23 28.84 18.71
N ASN A 244 0.59 28.34 17.80
CA ASN A 244 0.84 26.91 17.68
C ASN A 244 1.98 26.48 18.62
N ALA A 245 1.68 26.51 19.93
CA ALA A 245 2.62 26.18 21.00
C ALA A 245 1.92 25.31 22.06
N PRO A 246 2.65 24.44 22.78
CA PRO A 246 2.07 23.60 23.83
C PRO A 246 1.49 24.45 24.97
N ASN A 247 0.34 24.03 25.49
CA ASN A 247 -0.30 24.65 26.64
C ASN A 247 0.11 23.92 27.93
N PRO A 248 0.47 24.61 29.02
CA PRO A 248 0.76 23.97 30.30
C PRO A 248 -0.37 23.05 30.80
N GLU A 249 -0.03 21.90 31.40
CA GLU A 249 -1.01 20.89 31.83
C GLU A 249 -2.01 21.41 32.87
N ASP A 250 -1.64 22.43 33.65
CA ASP A 250 -2.49 23.09 34.66
C ASP A 250 -3.49 24.10 34.06
N GLN A 251 -3.36 24.42 32.77
CA GLN A 251 -4.20 25.41 32.06
C GLN A 251 -5.27 24.75 31.18
N TRP A 252 -5.80 23.61 31.63
CA TRP A 252 -6.90 22.89 30.99
C TRP A 252 -8.09 22.76 31.93
N GLN A 253 -9.28 23.02 31.42
CA GLN A 253 -10.53 22.84 32.15
C GLN A 253 -11.46 21.88 31.41
N ARG A 254 -12.26 21.11 32.16
CA ARG A 254 -13.32 20.28 31.58
C ARG A 254 -14.54 21.15 31.35
N THR A 255 -14.92 21.34 30.09
CA THR A 255 -16.05 22.18 29.71
C THR A 255 -17.12 21.33 29.02
N ASP A 256 -18.37 21.61 29.36
CA ASP A 256 -19.53 21.08 28.65
C ASP A 256 -19.94 22.06 27.55
N LEU A 257 -19.95 21.59 26.31
CA LEU A 257 -20.25 22.36 25.11
C LEU A 257 -21.52 21.89 24.40
N GLU A 258 -22.35 21.05 25.04
CA GLU A 258 -23.59 20.51 24.43
C GLU A 258 -24.66 21.60 24.25
N GLU A 259 -24.72 22.57 25.17
CA GLU A 259 -25.68 23.69 25.10
C GLU A 259 -24.95 25.04 25.11
N PRO A 260 -24.22 25.42 24.05
CA PRO A 260 -23.38 26.62 24.05
C PRO A 260 -24.17 27.92 23.83
N GLY A 261 -25.48 27.82 23.56
CA GLY A 261 -26.36 28.90 23.13
C GLY A 261 -26.29 29.15 21.62
N ASP A 262 -27.10 30.10 21.15
CA ASP A 262 -27.18 30.42 19.72
C ASP A 262 -25.98 31.23 19.23
N PHE A 263 -25.59 30.99 17.96
CA PHE A 263 -24.62 31.83 17.29
C PHE A 263 -25.20 33.23 17.02
N SER A 264 -24.40 34.28 17.26
CA SER A 264 -24.73 35.65 16.85
C SER A 264 -23.50 36.39 16.36
N GLU A 265 -23.65 37.17 15.28
CA GLU A 265 -22.56 37.97 14.69
C GLU A 265 -21.97 38.96 15.70
N ALA A 266 -22.80 39.59 16.53
CA ALA A 266 -22.33 40.54 17.54
C ALA A 266 -21.42 39.88 18.59
N ALA A 267 -21.75 38.66 19.04
CA ALA A 267 -20.92 37.92 19.99
C ALA A 267 -19.60 37.46 19.33
N TYR A 268 -19.65 37.06 18.07
CA TYR A 268 -18.46 36.71 17.29
C TYR A 268 -17.52 37.91 17.13
N GLU A 269 -18.05 39.08 16.77
CA GLU A 269 -17.25 40.30 16.61
C GLU A 269 -16.63 40.78 17.92
N ALA A 270 -17.37 40.71 19.03
CA ALA A 270 -16.84 41.02 20.35
C ALA A 270 -15.67 40.09 20.74
N LEU A 271 -15.77 38.79 20.44
CA LEU A 271 -14.68 37.84 20.67
C LEU A 271 -13.47 38.14 19.79
N MET A 272 -13.69 38.43 18.51
CA MET A 272 -12.60 38.76 17.58
C MET A 272 -11.84 40.03 18.01
N GLU A 273 -12.53 41.03 18.55
CA GLU A 273 -11.90 42.22 19.10
C GLU A 273 -11.08 41.91 20.36
N ALA A 274 -11.61 41.07 21.25
CA ALA A 274 -10.86 40.59 22.41
C ALA A 274 -9.59 39.81 22.02
N LEU A 275 -9.65 38.96 20.99
CA LEU A 275 -8.49 38.22 20.48
C LEU A 275 -7.43 39.14 19.87
N ARG A 276 -7.82 40.19 19.13
CA ARG A 276 -6.89 41.20 18.62
C ARG A 276 -6.18 41.94 19.75
N ALA A 277 -6.91 42.30 20.80
CA ALA A 277 -6.33 42.94 21.97
C ALA A 277 -5.30 42.04 22.69
N ARG A 278 -5.56 40.72 22.78
CA ARG A 278 -4.62 39.74 23.35
C ARG A 278 -3.33 39.60 22.54
N GLN A 279 -3.43 39.57 21.20
CA GLN A 279 -2.25 39.49 20.32
C GLN A 279 -1.34 40.73 20.41
N GLY A 280 -1.92 41.93 20.61
CA GLY A 280 -1.14 43.17 20.75
C GLY A 280 -0.27 43.24 22.01
N ILE A 281 -0.52 42.39 23.02
CA ILE A 281 0.19 42.37 24.31
C ILE A 281 1.25 41.25 24.34
N ALA A 282 1.05 40.16 23.60
CA ALA A 282 1.94 39.00 23.54
C ALA A 282 3.00 39.15 22.43
N GLY A 283 3.80 40.22 22.48
CA GLY A 283 4.99 40.36 21.65
C GLY A 283 6.10 39.41 22.12
N ALA A 284 6.29 38.30 21.40
CA ALA A 284 7.44 37.39 21.44
C ALA A 284 7.74 36.65 22.76
N ARG A 285 7.68 35.31 22.71
CA ARG A 285 8.68 34.34 23.23
C ARG A 285 8.09 32.92 23.29
N GLY A 286 8.09 32.25 22.15
CA GLY A 286 7.89 30.82 22.02
C GLY A 286 8.35 30.40 20.64
N THR A 287 9.02 29.26 20.51
CA THR A 287 9.26 28.63 19.20
C THR A 287 7.91 28.16 18.67
N GLU A 288 7.28 28.96 17.81
CA GLU A 288 6.04 28.56 17.11
C GLU A 288 6.33 27.37 16.21
N GLN A 289 5.56 26.30 16.39
CA GLN A 289 5.65 25.09 15.57
C GLN A 289 4.85 25.29 14.29
N ALA A 290 5.28 24.68 13.19
CA ALA A 290 4.47 24.63 11.98
C ALA A 290 3.18 23.82 12.28
N TYR A 291 2.05 24.26 11.74
CA TYR A 291 0.77 23.54 11.87
C TYR A 291 0.86 22.16 11.21
N ASP A 292 0.56 21.12 11.98
CA ASP A 292 0.37 19.76 11.47
C ASP A 292 -1.11 19.38 11.36
N ALA A 293 -1.45 18.62 10.32
CA ALA A 293 -2.84 18.25 10.05
C ALA A 293 -3.31 17.14 11.02
N PRO A 294 -4.57 17.18 11.49
CA PRO A 294 -5.09 16.15 12.38
C PRO A 294 -5.18 14.80 11.67
N ALA A 295 -5.05 13.72 12.45
CA ALA A 295 -5.25 12.36 11.94
C ALA A 295 -6.64 12.21 11.30
N PRO A 296 -6.77 11.54 10.14
CA PRO A 296 -8.07 11.34 9.48
C PRO A 296 -9.03 10.50 10.33
N VAL A 297 -10.32 10.55 9.99
CA VAL A 297 -11.36 9.74 10.64
C VAL A 297 -11.71 8.56 9.72
N ASP A 298 -11.36 7.35 10.12
CA ASP A 298 -11.37 6.14 9.27
C ASP A 298 -12.62 5.96 8.39
N PHE A 299 -13.82 6.15 8.96
CA PHE A 299 -15.07 5.84 8.26
C PHE A 299 -15.52 6.93 7.27
N ARG A 300 -14.91 8.12 7.33
CA ARG A 300 -15.30 9.28 6.52
C ARG A 300 -14.66 9.33 5.15
N GLY A 301 -13.65 8.49 4.90
CA GLY A 301 -13.01 8.41 3.59
C GLY A 301 -12.05 9.55 3.28
N ASP A 302 -11.53 9.55 2.05
CA ASP A 302 -10.76 10.64 1.49
C ASP A 302 -11.71 11.70 0.91
N PHE A 303 -11.66 12.92 1.45
CA PHE A 303 -12.49 14.04 1.02
C PHE A 303 -11.73 14.95 0.04
N GLN A 304 -12.16 14.99 -1.22
CA GLN A 304 -11.46 15.70 -2.31
C GLN A 304 -12.38 16.60 -3.15
N PRO A 305 -12.97 17.65 -2.55
CA PRO A 305 -13.97 18.49 -3.23
C PRO A 305 -13.41 19.25 -4.43
N HIS A 306 -12.14 19.69 -4.40
CA HIS A 306 -11.52 20.38 -5.52
C HIS A 306 -11.42 19.47 -6.75
N MET A 307 -11.02 18.22 -6.54
CA MET A 307 -10.87 17.25 -7.62
C MET A 307 -12.21 16.92 -8.29
N VAL A 308 -13.22 16.61 -7.48
CA VAL A 308 -14.55 16.24 -7.97
C VAL A 308 -15.18 17.40 -8.74
N GLN A 309 -15.05 18.65 -8.25
CA GLN A 309 -15.53 19.83 -8.98
C GLN A 309 -14.80 20.02 -10.31
N LEU A 310 -13.47 19.85 -10.34
CA LEU A 310 -12.67 19.96 -11.55
C LEU A 310 -13.11 18.93 -12.59
N LEU A 311 -13.22 17.66 -12.21
CA LEU A 311 -13.64 16.58 -13.12
C LEU A 311 -15.06 16.80 -13.64
N THR A 312 -15.98 17.25 -12.78
CA THR A 312 -17.35 17.57 -13.17
C THR A 312 -17.39 18.70 -14.21
N GLN A 313 -16.63 19.78 -14.00
CA GLN A 313 -16.53 20.89 -14.96
C GLN A 313 -15.95 20.44 -16.30
N LEU A 314 -14.87 19.67 -16.27
CA LEU A 314 -14.23 19.13 -17.47
C LEU A 314 -15.17 18.24 -18.29
N GLN A 315 -15.99 17.42 -17.63
CA GLN A 315 -17.01 16.60 -18.27
C GLN A 315 -18.15 17.43 -18.87
N LEU A 316 -18.54 18.53 -18.23
CA LEU A 316 -19.55 19.47 -18.75
C LEU A 316 -19.03 20.21 -19.99
N ASP A 317 -17.79 20.71 -19.96
CA ASP A 317 -17.14 21.37 -21.09
C ASP A 317 -17.05 20.45 -22.32
N ARG A 318 -16.83 19.14 -22.11
CA ARG A 318 -16.86 18.12 -23.17
C ARG A 318 -18.23 18.01 -23.84
N ASN A 319 -19.30 18.09 -23.06
CA ASN A 319 -20.67 17.91 -23.55
C ASN A 319 -21.24 19.20 -24.19
N HIS A 320 -20.63 20.37 -23.94
CA HIS A 320 -21.04 21.66 -24.49
C HIS A 320 -19.86 22.44 -25.13
N PRO A 321 -19.39 22.06 -26.34
CA PRO A 321 -18.21 22.66 -26.99
C PRO A 321 -18.41 24.10 -27.53
N GLY A 322 -19.46 24.82 -27.09
CA GLY A 322 -19.95 26.04 -27.73
C GLY A 322 -19.39 27.38 -27.24
N GLU A 323 -18.76 27.47 -26.07
CA GLU A 323 -18.34 28.77 -25.50
C GLU A 323 -16.95 28.80 -24.81
N GLY A 324 -16.17 27.71 -24.84
CA GLY A 324 -14.84 27.66 -24.21
C GLY A 324 -13.79 27.03 -25.11
N GLN A 325 -12.57 27.60 -25.13
CA GLN A 325 -11.41 26.88 -25.66
C GLN A 325 -11.21 25.61 -24.81
N PRO A 326 -10.96 24.43 -25.42
CA PRO A 326 -10.64 23.23 -24.65
C PRO A 326 -9.41 23.55 -23.81
N LEU A 327 -9.53 23.47 -22.47
CA LEU A 327 -8.43 24.00 -21.70
C LEU A 327 -7.12 23.24 -21.89
N SER A 328 -6.12 24.01 -22.30
CA SER A 328 -4.81 23.53 -22.65
C SER A 328 -4.11 22.98 -21.40
N GLN A 329 -3.19 22.03 -21.60
CA GLN A 329 -2.28 21.51 -20.58
C GLN A 329 -1.74 22.60 -19.63
N LYS A 330 -1.42 23.79 -20.17
CA LYS A 330 -0.94 24.97 -19.42
C LYS A 330 -1.93 25.56 -18.39
N MET A 331 -3.22 25.26 -18.48
CA MET A 331 -4.25 25.72 -17.54
C MET A 331 -4.50 24.74 -16.40
N LEU A 332 -4.17 23.45 -16.56
CA LEU A 332 -4.27 22.45 -15.51
C LEU A 332 -3.06 22.50 -14.55
N GLU A 333 -1.93 23.06 -15.00
CA GLU A 333 -0.73 23.21 -14.19
C GLU A 333 -0.90 24.09 -12.94
N PRO A 334 -1.47 25.31 -13.01
CA PRO A 334 -1.73 26.11 -11.82
C PRO A 334 -2.75 25.47 -10.87
N LEU A 335 -3.68 24.64 -11.37
CA LEU A 335 -4.69 23.96 -10.56
C LEU A 335 -4.10 22.84 -9.68
N TRP A 336 -3.03 22.20 -10.14
CA TRP A 336 -2.27 21.28 -9.31
C TRP A 336 -1.57 22.00 -8.16
N GLN A 337 -0.86 23.10 -8.46
CA GLN A 337 -0.12 23.85 -7.44
C GLN A 337 -1.03 24.48 -6.38
N GLU A 338 -2.31 24.68 -6.71
CA GLU A 338 -3.32 25.23 -5.82
C GLU A 338 -4.10 24.17 -5.04
N SER A 339 -3.92 22.89 -5.36
CA SER A 339 -4.60 21.80 -4.68
C SER A 339 -3.96 21.53 -3.31
N VAL A 340 -4.49 22.22 -2.31
CA VAL A 340 -4.18 22.03 -0.88
C VAL A 340 -4.36 20.57 -0.46
N GLU A 341 -5.34 19.90 -1.07
CA GLU A 341 -5.68 18.48 -0.93
C GLU A 341 -4.50 17.55 -1.24
N LEU A 342 -3.76 17.83 -2.32
CA LEU A 342 -2.63 17.00 -2.76
C LEU A 342 -1.33 17.36 -2.03
N THR A 343 -1.25 18.59 -1.51
CA THR A 343 -0.11 19.04 -0.71
C THR A 343 -0.05 18.37 0.67
N ARG A 344 -1.10 17.64 1.10
CA ARG A 344 -1.08 16.76 2.30
C ARG A 344 -0.19 15.52 2.10
N ALA A 345 0.02 15.09 0.85
CA ALA A 345 0.69 13.83 0.54
C ALA A 345 2.14 14.01 0.04
N ILE A 346 2.61 15.25 -0.13
CA ILE A 346 3.77 15.56 -0.97
C ILE A 346 4.65 16.60 -0.27
N GLU A 347 5.92 16.26 -0.01
CA GLU A 347 6.94 17.20 0.48
C GLU A 347 7.11 18.38 -0.49
N PRO A 348 7.48 19.59 -0.04
CA PRO A 348 7.55 20.79 -0.90
C PRO A 348 8.38 20.63 -2.18
N ASP A 349 9.41 19.78 -2.16
CA ASP A 349 10.27 19.46 -3.31
C ASP A 349 9.64 18.52 -4.35
N ASP A 350 8.54 17.82 -4.01
CA ASP A 350 7.84 16.88 -4.91
C ASP A 350 6.63 17.53 -5.61
N LEU A 351 6.24 18.76 -5.25
CA LEU A 351 5.08 19.46 -5.84
C LEU A 351 5.24 19.78 -7.32
N THR A 352 6.48 20.00 -7.79
CA THR A 352 6.78 20.23 -9.21
C THR A 352 6.86 18.93 -10.02
N GLN A 353 7.05 17.78 -9.36
CA GLN A 353 7.25 16.47 -9.98
C GLN A 353 5.93 15.74 -10.29
N GLY A 354 4.85 16.04 -9.58
CA GLY A 354 3.53 15.42 -9.78
C GLY A 354 2.71 15.98 -10.96
N LEU A 355 3.04 17.18 -11.45
CA LEU A 355 2.35 17.88 -12.55
C LEU A 355 2.25 17.10 -13.88
N PRO A 356 3.33 16.48 -14.39
CA PRO A 356 3.29 15.71 -15.65
C PRO A 356 2.48 14.41 -15.55
N ILE A 357 2.26 13.92 -14.33
CA ILE A 357 1.48 12.72 -14.00
C ILE A 357 0.01 13.10 -13.82
N PHE A 358 -0.23 14.19 -13.09
CA PHE A 358 -1.54 14.72 -12.80
C PHE A 358 -2.36 15.07 -14.04
N VAL A 359 -1.78 15.85 -14.96
CA VAL A 359 -2.53 16.41 -16.09
C VAL A 359 -3.09 15.33 -17.03
N PRO A 360 -2.31 14.32 -17.48
CA PRO A 360 -2.86 13.21 -18.26
C PRO A 360 -3.94 12.41 -17.52
N HIS A 361 -3.82 12.21 -16.21
CA HIS A 361 -4.78 11.44 -15.41
C HIS A 361 -6.10 12.18 -15.22
N VAL A 362 -6.07 13.48 -14.93
CA VAL A 362 -7.27 14.34 -14.89
C VAL A 362 -7.97 14.34 -16.24
N MET A 363 -7.21 14.44 -17.34
CA MET A 363 -7.78 14.40 -18.70
C MET A 363 -8.42 13.04 -19.01
N GLN A 364 -7.80 11.93 -18.60
CA GLN A 364 -8.35 10.59 -18.78
C GLN A 364 -9.62 10.36 -17.95
N ALA A 365 -9.63 10.78 -16.67
CA ALA A 365 -10.79 10.68 -15.78
C ALA A 365 -11.97 11.56 -16.27
N ALA A 366 -11.67 12.74 -16.81
CA ALA A 366 -12.66 13.58 -17.50
C ALA A 366 -13.10 13.03 -18.87
N GLY A 367 -12.47 11.96 -19.36
CA GLY A 367 -12.80 11.29 -20.61
C GLY A 367 -12.41 12.10 -21.85
N PHE A 368 -11.33 12.89 -21.78
CA PHE A 368 -10.65 13.45 -22.94
C PHE A 368 -9.65 12.43 -23.50
N PRO A 369 -9.46 12.37 -24.84
CA PRO A 369 -8.36 11.61 -25.41
C PRO A 369 -7.01 12.18 -24.93
N PRO A 370 -6.00 11.34 -24.67
CA PRO A 370 -4.67 11.84 -24.36
C PRO A 370 -4.19 12.74 -25.51
N PRO A 371 -3.47 13.84 -25.22
CA PRO A 371 -3.13 14.84 -26.22
C PRO A 371 -2.44 14.20 -27.43
N ALA A 372 -2.93 14.52 -28.65
CA ALA A 372 -2.39 14.00 -29.89
C ALA A 372 -0.91 14.38 -30.04
N THR A 373 -0.05 13.36 -30.12
CA THR A 373 1.36 13.53 -30.42
C THR A 373 1.47 13.97 -31.89
N ASN A 374 2.02 15.15 -32.15
CA ASN A 374 2.15 15.68 -33.52
C ASN A 374 2.84 14.67 -34.46
N PRO A 375 2.29 14.41 -35.66
CA PRO A 375 2.84 13.42 -36.57
C PRO A 375 4.15 13.93 -37.17
N GLY A 376 5.26 13.29 -36.80
CA GLY A 376 6.62 13.68 -37.18
C GLY A 376 7.64 13.58 -36.04
N GLN A 377 7.19 13.38 -34.81
CA GLN A 377 8.02 12.94 -33.70
C GLN A 377 7.55 11.53 -33.34
N GLY A 378 8.27 10.49 -33.80
CA GLY A 378 8.16 9.16 -33.20
C GLY A 378 8.31 9.28 -31.67
N PRO A 379 7.74 8.35 -30.87
CA PRO A 379 7.55 8.53 -29.43
C PRO A 379 8.83 9.09 -28.81
N ARG A 380 8.83 10.40 -28.55
CA ARG A 380 9.96 11.06 -27.92
C ARG A 380 9.96 10.60 -26.48
N PRO A 381 11.13 10.28 -25.91
CA PRO A 381 11.22 9.73 -24.57
C PRO A 381 10.50 10.66 -23.61
N LEU A 382 9.68 10.11 -22.73
CA LEU A 382 9.25 10.83 -21.53
C LEU A 382 10.51 11.43 -20.91
N LEU A 383 10.55 12.76 -20.84
CA LEU A 383 11.72 13.48 -20.33
C LEU A 383 12.01 12.99 -18.91
N HIS A 384 13.19 12.42 -18.76
CA HIS A 384 13.80 12.11 -17.48
C HIS A 384 13.75 13.33 -16.57
N HIS A 385 13.23 13.16 -15.37
CA HIS A 385 13.75 13.89 -14.23
C HIS A 385 14.39 12.86 -13.30
N ASP A 386 15.71 12.97 -13.17
CA ASP A 386 16.46 12.35 -12.10
C ASP A 386 15.81 12.76 -10.77
N ASP A 387 15.19 11.81 -10.07
CA ASP A 387 15.16 11.86 -8.60
C ASP A 387 16.65 11.89 -8.21
N PRO A 388 17.20 12.96 -7.62
CA PRO A 388 18.54 12.89 -7.06
C PRO A 388 18.45 12.11 -5.75
N GLY A 389 17.91 10.89 -5.79
CA GLY A 389 18.24 9.85 -4.84
C GLY A 389 19.73 9.62 -5.01
N VAL A 390 20.51 10.25 -4.13
CA VAL A 390 21.96 10.07 -4.09
C VAL A 390 22.21 8.57 -3.94
N ALA A 391 23.14 8.04 -4.76
CA ALA A 391 23.63 6.66 -4.63
C ALA A 391 23.87 6.34 -3.16
N LEU A 392 23.15 5.35 -2.63
CA LEU A 392 23.22 5.00 -1.23
C LEU A 392 24.53 4.25 -0.98
N ALA A 393 25.34 4.76 -0.06
CA ALA A 393 26.51 4.04 0.44
C ALA A 393 26.05 3.02 1.51
N PRO A 394 26.61 1.80 1.54
CA PRO A 394 26.30 0.83 2.58
C PRO A 394 26.76 1.39 3.94
N PRO A 395 25.84 1.71 4.88
CA PRO A 395 26.18 2.39 6.12
C PRO A 395 26.91 1.49 7.13
N GLU A 396 26.77 0.16 7.01
CA GLU A 396 27.20 -0.82 8.01
C GLU A 396 27.76 -2.11 7.38
N PRO A 397 28.64 -2.86 8.07
CA PRO A 397 29.09 -4.19 7.63
C PRO A 397 27.90 -5.17 7.54
N GLY A 398 27.85 -5.97 6.47
CA GLY A 398 26.70 -6.83 6.16
C GLY A 398 25.62 -6.13 5.31
N THR A 399 25.89 -4.92 4.83
CA THR A 399 24.99 -4.17 3.94
C THR A 399 25.58 -4.07 2.53
N TYR A 400 24.76 -4.31 1.51
CA TYR A 400 25.15 -4.37 0.11
C TYR A 400 24.27 -3.45 -0.74
N ALA A 401 24.88 -2.67 -1.62
CA ALA A 401 24.16 -1.78 -2.53
C ALA A 401 23.97 -2.45 -3.90
N TYR A 402 22.74 -2.45 -4.39
CA TYR A 402 22.36 -3.01 -5.69
C TYR A 402 21.74 -1.94 -6.59
N ALA A 403 21.93 -2.12 -7.90
CA ALA A 403 21.23 -1.33 -8.89
C ALA A 403 19.76 -1.77 -8.99
N GLU A 404 18.88 -0.83 -9.25
CA GLU A 404 17.47 -1.09 -9.58
C GLU A 404 17.20 -0.73 -11.04
N TRP A 405 16.42 -1.55 -11.72
CA TRP A 405 16.02 -1.25 -13.09
C TRP A 405 14.81 -0.34 -13.11
N ASP A 406 14.96 0.84 -13.71
CA ASP A 406 13.84 1.72 -13.99
C ASP A 406 13.24 1.33 -15.35
N PHE A 407 12.08 0.66 -15.31
CA PHE A 407 11.35 0.22 -16.49
C PHE A 407 10.95 1.37 -17.42
N CYS A 408 10.59 2.52 -16.86
CA CYS A 408 10.12 3.65 -17.64
C CYS A 408 11.27 4.38 -18.34
N ALA A 409 12.41 4.47 -17.66
CA ALA A 409 13.64 5.07 -18.20
C ALA A 409 14.46 4.08 -19.07
N ALA A 410 14.13 2.79 -19.03
CA ALA A 410 14.92 1.70 -19.60
C ALA A 410 16.40 1.79 -19.21
N ALA A 411 16.68 2.16 -17.96
CA ALA A 411 18.03 2.40 -17.44
C ALA A 411 18.17 1.90 -16.01
N TYR A 412 19.40 1.58 -15.61
CA TYR A 412 19.70 1.21 -14.23
C TYR A 412 19.94 2.45 -13.37
N LYS A 413 19.36 2.46 -12.17
CA LYS A 413 19.71 3.37 -11.08
C LYS A 413 20.82 2.71 -10.26
N PRO A 414 22.07 3.20 -10.30
CA PRO A 414 23.19 2.58 -9.61
C PRO A 414 23.10 2.79 -8.09
N HIS A 415 23.41 1.76 -7.31
CA HIS A 415 23.43 1.81 -5.83
C HIS A 415 22.13 2.36 -5.23
N TRP A 416 20.99 1.95 -5.79
CA TRP A 416 19.67 2.47 -5.42
C TRP A 416 19.05 1.72 -4.25
N CYS A 417 19.27 0.41 -4.20
CA CYS A 417 18.70 -0.47 -3.18
C CYS A 417 19.76 -0.95 -2.21
N ILE A 418 19.46 -0.87 -0.93
CA ILE A 418 20.33 -1.33 0.15
C ILE A 418 19.77 -2.62 0.73
N VAL A 419 20.52 -3.71 0.55
CA VAL A 419 20.24 -5.04 1.08
C VAL A 419 21.04 -5.26 2.35
N LYS A 420 20.37 -5.50 3.48
CA LYS A 420 20.97 -5.80 4.78
C LYS A 420 20.90 -7.30 5.04
N GLU A 421 22.04 -7.96 4.95
CA GLU A 421 22.17 -9.40 5.23
C GLU A 421 22.26 -9.64 6.73
N LYS A 422 21.35 -10.46 7.27
CA LYS A 422 21.30 -10.81 8.70
C LYS A 422 21.10 -12.31 8.87
N ALA A 423 21.82 -12.95 9.78
CA ALA A 423 21.53 -14.33 10.16
C ALA A 423 20.25 -14.38 11.00
N LEU A 424 19.37 -15.36 10.72
CA LEU A 424 18.15 -15.54 11.49
C LEU A 424 18.47 -16.07 12.90
N GLU A 425 17.68 -15.67 13.90
CA GLU A 425 17.86 -16.09 15.29
C GLU A 425 17.53 -17.58 15.48
N GLU A 426 18.11 -18.22 16.50
CA GLU A 426 17.88 -19.65 16.79
C GLU A 426 16.68 -19.82 17.75
N GLY A 427 15.61 -20.45 17.28
CA GLY A 427 14.41 -20.79 18.05
C GLY A 427 14.39 -22.23 18.55
N ASP A 428 13.19 -22.82 18.64
CA ASP A 428 12.97 -24.18 19.14
C ASP A 428 13.00 -25.20 17.98
N PRO A 429 13.74 -26.31 18.07
CA PRO A 429 13.73 -27.35 17.02
C PRO A 429 12.42 -28.13 16.90
N THR A 430 11.41 -27.89 17.74
CA THR A 430 10.15 -28.65 17.78
C THR A 430 9.40 -28.61 16.45
N CYS A 431 9.26 -27.44 15.82
CA CYS A 431 8.61 -27.27 14.52
C CYS A 431 9.21 -28.20 13.45
N TYR A 432 10.55 -28.31 13.41
CA TYR A 432 11.25 -29.18 12.47
C TYR A 432 10.91 -30.66 12.69
N HIS A 433 10.87 -31.12 13.94
CA HIS A 433 10.58 -32.51 14.26
C HIS A 433 9.10 -32.86 14.01
N GLU A 434 8.18 -31.95 14.32
CA GLU A 434 6.75 -32.12 14.06
C GLU A 434 6.46 -32.23 12.56
N ALA A 435 7.10 -31.40 11.73
CA ALA A 435 6.97 -31.49 10.27
C ALA A 435 7.45 -32.86 9.74
N LEU A 436 8.59 -33.36 10.22
CA LEU A 436 9.10 -34.68 9.83
C LEU A 436 8.16 -35.82 10.26
N GLN A 437 7.57 -35.74 11.44
CA GLN A 437 6.61 -36.74 11.92
C GLN A 437 5.33 -36.73 11.08
N THR A 438 4.81 -35.54 10.79
CA THR A 438 3.57 -35.34 10.02
C THR A 438 3.69 -35.91 8.60
N TYR A 439 4.82 -35.66 7.92
CA TYR A 439 5.02 -36.07 6.53
C TYR A 439 5.95 -37.29 6.35
N ASN A 440 6.12 -38.14 7.37
CA ASN A 440 7.04 -39.28 7.32
C ASN A 440 6.79 -40.22 6.10
N ALA A 441 5.52 -40.52 5.80
CA ALA A 441 5.18 -41.34 4.64
C ALA A 441 5.58 -40.69 3.30
N LEU A 442 5.42 -39.37 3.19
CA LEU A 442 5.80 -38.59 2.02
C LEU A 442 7.33 -38.51 1.91
N LEU A 443 8.04 -38.30 3.02
CA LEU A 443 9.50 -38.29 3.08
C LEU A 443 10.12 -39.58 2.56
N ASN A 444 9.61 -40.73 2.99
CA ASN A 444 10.15 -42.02 2.52
C ASN A 444 9.94 -42.18 1.00
N ARG A 445 8.80 -41.71 0.48
CA ARG A 445 8.54 -41.71 -0.97
C ARG A 445 9.48 -40.75 -1.71
N ILE A 446 9.70 -39.55 -1.18
CA ILE A 446 10.63 -38.55 -1.71
C ILE A 446 12.05 -39.14 -1.73
N LYS A 447 12.55 -39.65 -0.60
CA LYS A 447 13.88 -40.28 -0.51
C LYS A 447 14.08 -41.37 -1.55
N HIS A 448 13.17 -42.34 -1.64
CA HIS A 448 13.25 -43.39 -2.66
C HIS A 448 13.19 -42.86 -4.10
N GLN A 449 12.45 -41.78 -4.35
CA GLN A 449 12.41 -41.17 -5.68
C GLN A 449 13.71 -40.42 -6.00
N PHE A 450 14.34 -39.79 -5.01
CA PHE A 450 15.59 -39.05 -5.18
C PHE A 450 16.82 -39.96 -5.25
N GLU A 451 16.84 -41.05 -4.49
CA GLU A 451 17.83 -42.14 -4.63
C GLU A 451 17.84 -42.73 -6.06
N ARG A 452 16.71 -42.68 -6.79
CA ARG A 452 16.65 -43.12 -8.19
C ARG A 452 17.17 -42.09 -9.20
N ILE A 453 17.27 -40.81 -8.80
CA ILE A 453 17.88 -39.71 -9.59
C ILE A 453 19.38 -39.63 -9.29
N MET A 454 19.92 -40.49 -8.43
CA MET A 454 21.35 -40.77 -8.36
C MET A 454 21.70 -41.85 -9.39
N PRO A 455 21.90 -41.55 -10.69
CA PRO A 455 22.78 -42.40 -11.45
C PRO A 455 24.20 -42.07 -10.96
N GLU A 456 24.88 -43.03 -10.36
CA GLU A 456 26.34 -43.12 -10.51
C GLU A 456 26.67 -43.43 -11.99
N SER A 457 26.22 -42.56 -12.92
CA SER A 457 26.41 -42.77 -14.34
C SER A 457 27.85 -42.46 -14.68
N TYR A 458 28.60 -43.52 -14.91
CA TYR A 458 29.80 -43.46 -15.68
C TYR A 458 29.49 -43.01 -17.10
N ARG A 459 29.90 -41.79 -17.48
CA ARG A 459 29.83 -41.34 -18.88
C ARG A 459 31.00 -41.97 -19.63
N LYS A 460 30.72 -42.65 -20.75
CA LYS A 460 31.78 -43.14 -21.65
C LYS A 460 32.33 -41.95 -22.43
N ILE A 461 33.64 -41.72 -22.31
CA ILE A 461 34.39 -40.82 -23.18
C ILE A 461 35.07 -41.69 -24.23
N TYR A 462 34.80 -41.38 -25.49
CA TYR A 462 35.26 -42.12 -26.67
C TYR A 462 36.48 -41.44 -27.28
N ARG A 463 37.16 -42.12 -28.21
CA ARG A 463 38.34 -41.63 -28.93
C ARG A 463 39.48 -41.16 -28.00
N LEU A 464 39.89 -42.05 -27.11
CA LEU A 464 41.05 -41.90 -26.23
C LEU A 464 42.22 -42.77 -26.72
N ILE A 465 43.45 -42.34 -26.47
CA ILE A 465 44.66 -43.13 -26.80
C ILE A 465 44.79 -44.35 -25.87
N ASP A 466 44.24 -44.25 -24.67
CA ASP A 466 44.23 -45.31 -23.65
C ASP A 466 42.91 -45.27 -22.88
N GLY A 467 42.38 -46.42 -22.50
CA GLY A 467 41.05 -46.53 -21.90
C GLY A 467 40.73 -47.91 -21.35
N GLU A 468 39.50 -48.08 -20.86
CA GLU A 468 39.05 -49.34 -20.27
C GLU A 468 38.79 -50.42 -21.32
N ASP A 469 38.35 -50.02 -22.52
CA ASP A 469 38.00 -50.94 -23.60
C ASP A 469 38.07 -50.22 -24.97
N VAL A 470 38.02 -50.98 -26.06
CA VAL A 470 38.15 -50.47 -27.44
C VAL A 470 36.83 -49.82 -27.90
N ASP A 471 36.92 -48.65 -28.51
CA ASP A 471 35.83 -48.03 -29.26
C ASP A 471 35.73 -48.68 -30.64
N LEU A 472 34.73 -49.52 -30.82
CA LEU A 472 34.50 -50.26 -32.05
C LEU A 472 34.36 -49.34 -33.28
N ASN A 473 33.78 -48.15 -33.14
CA ASN A 473 33.61 -47.24 -34.27
C ASN A 473 34.96 -46.63 -34.67
N ALA A 474 35.76 -46.18 -33.70
CA ALA A 474 37.11 -45.67 -33.96
C ALA A 474 38.04 -46.77 -34.51
N ALA A 475 37.91 -48.00 -34.02
CA ALA A 475 38.66 -49.15 -34.54
C ALA A 475 38.26 -49.53 -35.97
N LEU A 476 36.96 -49.44 -36.31
CA LEU A 476 36.48 -49.66 -37.67
C LEU A 476 36.95 -48.57 -38.63
N GLU A 477 36.92 -47.30 -38.22
CA GLU A 477 37.48 -46.17 -38.98
C GLU A 477 38.98 -46.36 -39.21
N ALA A 478 39.75 -46.64 -38.16
CA ALA A 478 41.18 -46.90 -38.27
C ALA A 478 41.50 -48.11 -39.17
N PHE A 479 40.68 -49.17 -39.13
CA PHE A 479 40.84 -50.32 -40.01
C PHE A 479 40.51 -49.99 -41.48
N ALA A 480 39.51 -49.13 -41.71
CA ALA A 480 39.19 -48.61 -43.03
C ALA A 480 40.33 -47.74 -43.58
N ASP A 481 40.91 -46.87 -42.76
CA ASP A 481 42.04 -46.01 -43.12
C ASP A 481 43.30 -46.83 -43.46
N LEU A 482 43.59 -47.87 -42.68
CA LEU A 482 44.68 -48.81 -42.96
C LEU A 482 44.50 -49.52 -44.32
N ARG A 483 43.25 -49.91 -44.64
CA ARG A 483 42.91 -50.49 -45.95
C ARG A 483 43.06 -49.49 -47.10
N MET A 484 42.91 -48.19 -46.82
CA MET A 484 43.08 -47.11 -47.80
C MET A 484 44.52 -46.53 -47.84
N HIS A 485 45.46 -47.11 -47.08
CA HIS A 485 46.84 -46.61 -46.93
C HIS A 485 46.92 -45.16 -46.40
N VAL A 486 45.94 -44.76 -45.59
CA VAL A 486 45.93 -43.50 -44.84
C VAL A 486 46.40 -43.82 -43.41
N PRO A 487 47.25 -42.97 -42.79
CA PRO A 487 47.64 -43.16 -41.39
C PRO A 487 46.40 -43.03 -40.47
N PRO A 488 46.05 -44.07 -39.69
CA PRO A 488 44.88 -44.05 -38.82
C PRO A 488 45.09 -43.16 -37.58
N ASP A 489 43.99 -42.77 -36.92
CA ASP A 489 44.02 -42.10 -35.60
C ASP A 489 44.32 -43.12 -34.49
N ASP A 490 45.22 -42.77 -33.56
CA ASP A 490 45.63 -43.63 -32.43
C ASP A 490 44.60 -43.64 -31.29
N LYS A 491 43.54 -42.84 -31.40
CA LYS A 491 42.45 -42.69 -30.41
C LYS A 491 41.42 -43.82 -30.49
N LEU A 492 41.82 -45.03 -30.13
CA LEU A 492 41.01 -46.25 -30.32
C LEU A 492 40.19 -46.69 -29.11
N TYR A 493 40.31 -46.04 -27.96
CA TYR A 493 39.76 -46.53 -26.69
C TYR A 493 38.63 -45.64 -26.15
N TRP A 494 37.81 -46.20 -25.26
CA TRP A 494 36.89 -45.45 -24.42
C TRP A 494 37.13 -45.75 -22.94
N ARG A 495 36.77 -44.79 -22.08
CA ARG A 495 36.82 -44.94 -20.62
C ARG A 495 35.55 -44.41 -19.97
N ARG A 496 35.11 -45.04 -18.89
CA ARG A 496 34.06 -44.53 -18.00
C ARG A 496 34.62 -43.48 -17.05
N GLN A 497 34.12 -42.25 -17.15
CA GLN A 497 34.39 -41.20 -16.17
C GLN A 497 33.21 -41.06 -15.22
N LYS A 498 33.47 -41.09 -13.90
CA LYS A 498 32.46 -40.76 -12.88
C LYS A 498 32.14 -39.28 -13.02
N VAL A 499 30.97 -38.95 -13.54
CA VAL A 499 30.47 -37.56 -13.57
C VAL A 499 29.78 -37.34 -12.23
N GLN A 500 30.36 -36.51 -11.38
CA GLN A 500 29.69 -36.08 -10.16
C GLN A 500 28.62 -35.07 -10.53
N ARG A 501 27.46 -35.21 -9.89
CA ARG A 501 26.40 -34.21 -9.96
C ARG A 501 26.90 -32.94 -9.27
N ASP A 502 26.89 -31.84 -10.01
CA ASP A 502 27.48 -30.57 -9.61
C ASP A 502 26.44 -29.46 -9.77
N VAL A 503 25.49 -29.45 -8.83
CA VAL A 503 24.33 -28.54 -8.79
C VAL A 503 24.42 -27.66 -7.56
N ALA A 504 24.28 -26.35 -7.75
CA ALA A 504 24.06 -25.38 -6.69
C ALA A 504 22.65 -24.78 -6.82
N VAL A 505 21.89 -24.76 -5.73
CA VAL A 505 20.53 -24.19 -5.72
C VAL A 505 20.35 -23.19 -4.58
N VAL A 506 19.70 -22.07 -4.87
CA VAL A 506 19.26 -21.13 -3.85
C VAL A 506 17.74 -21.12 -3.79
N PHE A 507 17.21 -21.30 -2.60
CA PHE A 507 15.80 -21.08 -2.27
C PHE A 507 15.67 -19.71 -1.63
N LEU A 508 14.86 -18.86 -2.27
CA LEU A 508 14.55 -17.52 -1.81
C LEU A 508 13.08 -17.48 -1.41
N LEU A 509 12.84 -17.33 -0.10
CA LEU A 509 11.54 -17.38 0.55
C LEU A 509 11.03 -15.97 0.80
N ASP A 510 9.82 -15.68 0.34
CA ASP A 510 9.14 -14.45 0.71
C ASP A 510 8.74 -14.52 2.19
N MET A 511 9.15 -13.53 2.99
CA MET A 511 8.78 -13.40 4.40
C MET A 511 7.94 -12.15 4.62
N SER A 512 7.21 -11.69 3.60
CA SER A 512 6.34 -10.52 3.66
C SER A 512 5.08 -10.73 4.50
N ALA A 513 4.34 -9.65 4.75
CA ALA A 513 3.12 -9.65 5.56
C ALA A 513 2.01 -10.56 4.99
N SER A 514 1.93 -10.72 3.66
CA SER A 514 0.92 -11.57 3.00
C SER A 514 1.06 -13.05 3.40
N THR A 515 2.27 -13.49 3.78
CA THR A 515 2.50 -14.88 4.20
C THR A 515 1.86 -15.24 5.55
N ALA A 516 1.31 -14.24 6.25
CA ALA A 516 0.55 -14.40 7.49
C ALA A 516 -0.89 -14.89 7.30
N GLU A 517 -1.40 -14.94 6.05
CA GLU A 517 -2.77 -15.35 5.76
C GLU A 517 -3.08 -16.77 6.27
N PRO A 518 -4.16 -16.96 7.05
CA PRO A 518 -4.58 -18.27 7.52
C PRO A 518 -5.23 -19.08 6.39
N LEU A 519 -4.92 -20.36 6.32
CA LEU A 519 -5.52 -21.28 5.37
C LEU A 519 -6.97 -21.56 5.75
N GLU A 520 -7.86 -21.59 4.75
CA GLU A 520 -9.26 -22.00 4.93
C GLU A 520 -9.30 -23.34 5.66
N ALA A 521 -9.72 -23.31 6.94
CA ALA A 521 -9.91 -24.52 7.71
C ALA A 521 -11.10 -25.28 7.13
N ASP A 522 -10.96 -26.61 6.99
CA ASP A 522 -12.10 -27.47 6.67
C ASP A 522 -13.29 -27.08 7.56
N PRO A 523 -14.50 -26.90 6.99
CA PRO A 523 -15.66 -26.58 7.79
C PRO A 523 -15.79 -27.65 8.88
N PRO A 524 -16.05 -27.26 10.14
CA PRO A 524 -16.16 -28.23 11.21
C PRO A 524 -17.18 -29.29 10.82
N ILE A 525 -16.81 -30.56 10.98
CA ILE A 525 -17.68 -31.71 10.71
C ILE A 525 -19.05 -31.40 11.31
N ALA A 526 -20.09 -31.42 10.48
CA ALA A 526 -21.45 -30.92 10.77
C ALA A 526 -22.15 -31.57 11.98
N ALA A 527 -21.51 -32.51 12.67
CA ALA A 527 -22.08 -33.32 13.74
C ALA A 527 -22.25 -32.61 15.09
N ASP A 528 -21.81 -31.35 15.25
CA ASP A 528 -21.77 -30.68 16.56
C ASP A 528 -22.45 -29.29 16.60
N ARG A 529 -23.41 -29.03 15.70
CA ARG A 529 -24.18 -27.77 15.67
C ARG A 529 -25.29 -27.70 16.71
N ASP A 530 -25.90 -28.83 17.06
CA ASP A 530 -27.07 -28.86 17.92
C ASP A 530 -26.72 -29.29 19.35
N ALA A 531 -26.93 -28.38 20.29
CA ALA A 531 -26.80 -28.69 21.71
C ALA A 531 -27.90 -29.69 22.12
N PRO A 532 -27.56 -30.82 22.77
CA PRO A 532 -28.55 -31.78 23.24
C PRO A 532 -29.56 -31.13 24.19
N PRO A 533 -30.86 -31.46 24.10
CA PRO A 533 -31.90 -30.85 24.94
C PRO A 533 -31.85 -31.31 26.41
N ASP A 534 -31.04 -32.32 26.74
CA ASP A 534 -30.89 -32.84 28.08
C ASP A 534 -29.76 -32.17 28.87
N ARG A 535 -30.00 -31.91 30.15
CA ARG A 535 -29.06 -31.17 31.02
C ARG A 535 -27.72 -31.89 31.23
N ALA A 536 -27.70 -33.22 31.10
CA ALA A 536 -26.49 -34.03 31.23
C ALA A 536 -25.65 -33.97 29.94
N GLY A 537 -26.28 -34.19 28.78
CA GLY A 537 -25.67 -34.05 27.45
C GLY A 537 -25.14 -32.65 27.19
N TYR A 538 -25.83 -31.59 27.66
CA TYR A 538 -25.35 -30.21 27.56
C TYR A 538 -24.02 -29.96 28.30
N ARG A 539 -23.83 -30.57 29.48
CA ARG A 539 -22.58 -30.43 30.26
C ARG A 539 -21.41 -31.19 29.62
N ASP A 540 -21.68 -32.32 29.00
CA ASP A 540 -20.67 -33.08 28.26
C ASP A 540 -20.35 -32.46 26.90
N TRP A 541 -21.34 -31.83 26.26
CA TRP A 541 -21.17 -31.02 25.06
C TRP A 541 -20.31 -29.77 25.33
N LEU A 542 -20.58 -29.05 26.44
CA LEU A 542 -19.74 -27.93 26.89
C LEU A 542 -18.30 -28.37 27.23
N ARG A 543 -18.11 -29.52 27.89
CA ARG A 543 -16.78 -30.06 28.16
C ARG A 543 -16.02 -30.40 26.89
N ARG A 544 -16.67 -31.03 25.91
CA ARG A 544 -16.07 -31.34 24.60
C ARG A 544 -15.68 -30.08 23.84
N ARG A 545 -16.50 -29.02 23.86
CA ARG A 545 -16.15 -27.71 23.28
C ARG A 545 -15.04 -26.99 24.02
N ALA A 546 -14.94 -27.15 25.35
CA ALA A 546 -13.87 -26.53 26.14
C ALA A 546 -12.50 -27.20 25.94
N THR A 547 -12.47 -28.51 25.60
CA THR A 547 -11.22 -29.24 25.28
C THR A 547 -10.87 -29.24 23.79
N LEU A 548 -11.75 -28.77 22.91
CA LEU A 548 -11.40 -28.46 21.52
C LEU A 548 -10.62 -27.14 21.51
N THR A 549 -9.32 -27.22 21.78
CA THR A 549 -8.36 -26.24 21.27
C THR A 549 -8.65 -26.13 19.78
N ARG A 550 -9.22 -25.01 19.32
CA ARG A 550 -9.37 -24.78 17.89
C ARG A 550 -7.99 -25.03 17.28
N PRO A 551 -7.82 -25.92 16.29
CA PRO A 551 -6.56 -25.97 15.58
C PRO A 551 -6.34 -24.54 15.06
N THR A 552 -5.27 -23.91 15.50
CA THR A 552 -4.82 -22.64 14.94
C THR A 552 -4.75 -22.86 13.45
N ALA A 553 -5.52 -22.10 12.67
CA ALA A 553 -5.48 -22.20 11.22
C ALA A 553 -4.01 -22.09 10.79
N LYS A 554 -3.50 -23.11 10.10
CA LYS A 554 -2.13 -23.06 9.56
C LYS A 554 -2.04 -21.84 8.66
N ARG A 555 -0.94 -21.09 8.72
CA ARG A 555 -0.70 -19.97 7.79
C ARG A 555 0.09 -20.44 6.58
N ILE A 556 0.12 -19.64 5.53
CA ILE A 556 0.96 -19.90 4.34
C ILE A 556 2.41 -20.15 4.74
N ILE A 557 2.99 -19.25 5.55
CA ILE A 557 4.38 -19.37 6.04
C ILE A 557 4.64 -20.68 6.82
N ASP A 558 3.62 -21.22 7.52
CA ASP A 558 3.77 -22.46 8.27
C ASP A 558 3.90 -23.66 7.32
N VAL A 559 3.18 -23.64 6.19
CA VAL A 559 3.28 -24.67 5.14
C VAL A 559 4.58 -24.52 4.33
N GLU A 560 5.06 -23.29 4.12
CA GLU A 560 6.38 -23.05 3.50
C GLU A 560 7.52 -23.62 4.37
N LYS A 561 7.48 -23.38 5.69
CA LYS A 561 8.40 -24.01 6.66
C LYS A 561 8.40 -25.53 6.52
N GLU A 562 7.22 -26.15 6.56
CA GLU A 562 7.07 -27.60 6.41
C GLU A 562 7.68 -28.09 5.09
N SER A 563 7.44 -27.36 3.99
CA SER A 563 7.94 -27.69 2.65
C SER A 563 9.47 -27.64 2.56
N ILE A 564 10.08 -26.61 3.15
CA ILE A 564 11.54 -26.47 3.23
C ILE A 564 12.14 -27.63 4.02
N VAL A 565 11.52 -28.07 5.11
CA VAL A 565 12.01 -29.21 5.91
C VAL A 565 12.07 -30.48 5.07
N LEU A 566 11.03 -30.77 4.27
CA LEU A 566 11.01 -31.93 3.38
C LEU A 566 12.05 -31.84 2.27
N LEU A 567 12.20 -30.65 1.71
CA LEU A 567 13.16 -30.37 0.65
C LEU A 567 14.61 -30.49 1.14
N ILE A 568 14.94 -29.98 2.33
CA ILE A 568 16.26 -30.16 2.96
C ILE A 568 16.58 -31.64 3.06
N GLN A 569 15.65 -32.46 3.55
CA GLN A 569 15.86 -33.92 3.64
C GLN A 569 16.12 -34.56 2.29
N ALA A 570 15.45 -34.08 1.23
CA ALA A 570 15.71 -34.54 -0.14
C ALA A 570 17.11 -34.12 -0.61
N LEU A 571 17.49 -32.86 -0.44
CA LEU A 571 18.78 -32.31 -0.88
C LEU A 571 19.96 -32.94 -0.15
N GLU A 572 19.84 -33.13 1.17
CA GLU A 572 20.86 -33.82 1.98
C GLU A 572 21.05 -35.29 1.53
N SER A 573 20.01 -35.93 1.01
CA SER A 573 20.11 -37.30 0.47
C SER A 573 20.83 -37.35 -0.88
N ILE A 574 20.80 -36.26 -1.66
CA ILE A 574 21.44 -36.15 -2.98
C ILE A 574 22.85 -35.55 -2.85
N GLY A 575 23.12 -34.75 -1.82
CA GLY A 575 24.40 -34.06 -1.65
C GLY A 575 24.60 -32.86 -2.58
N ASP A 576 23.51 -32.28 -3.12
CA ASP A 576 23.57 -31.05 -3.90
C ASP A 576 23.89 -29.85 -2.99
N THR A 577 24.61 -28.85 -3.49
CA THR A 577 24.91 -27.63 -2.71
C THR A 577 23.68 -26.75 -2.70
N TYR A 578 23.22 -26.30 -1.53
CA TYR A 578 22.04 -25.45 -1.44
C TYR A 578 22.15 -24.34 -0.41
N GLY A 579 21.51 -23.21 -0.68
CA GLY A 579 21.31 -22.11 0.27
C GLY A 579 19.81 -21.83 0.46
N ILE A 580 19.44 -21.44 1.67
CA ILE A 580 18.06 -21.08 2.02
C ILE A 580 18.09 -19.70 2.65
N TYR A 581 17.41 -18.77 2.00
CA TYR A 581 17.36 -17.38 2.39
C TYR A 581 15.92 -16.89 2.41
N GLY A 582 15.62 -15.97 3.31
CA GLY A 582 14.36 -15.23 3.35
C GLY A 582 14.58 -13.78 2.97
N PHE A 583 13.56 -13.07 2.50
CA PHE A 583 13.66 -11.64 2.25
C PHE A 583 12.40 -10.89 2.67
N SER A 584 12.56 -9.61 3.00
CA SER A 584 11.46 -8.67 3.25
C SER A 584 11.92 -7.25 2.91
N GLY A 585 11.04 -6.43 2.36
CA GLY A 585 11.28 -5.04 1.96
C GLY A 585 10.67 -4.04 2.94
N TYR A 586 11.41 -2.95 3.20
CA TYR A 586 10.88 -1.76 3.85
C TYR A 586 11.57 -0.53 3.22
N GLY A 587 11.23 -0.21 1.98
CA GLY A 587 11.84 0.91 1.28
C GLY A 587 13.17 0.57 0.58
N ARG A 588 13.67 1.52 -0.24
CA ARG A 588 14.91 1.34 -1.01
C ARG A 588 16.15 1.24 -0.11
N ASP A 589 16.08 1.83 1.07
CA ASP A 589 17.15 1.92 2.07
C ASP A 589 17.19 0.71 3.04
N ASN A 590 16.18 -0.17 3.02
CA ASN A 590 16.09 -1.28 3.95
C ASN A 590 15.41 -2.52 3.35
N VAL A 591 16.12 -3.22 2.46
CA VAL A 591 15.75 -4.58 2.03
C VAL A 591 16.44 -5.58 2.97
N GLU A 592 15.69 -6.26 3.82
CA GLU A 592 16.25 -7.25 4.74
C GLU A 592 16.38 -8.61 4.06
N PHE A 593 17.57 -9.20 4.14
CA PHE A 593 17.89 -10.51 3.58
C PHE A 593 18.34 -11.44 4.70
N TYR A 594 17.52 -12.43 5.00
CA TYR A 594 17.75 -13.34 6.12
C TYR A 594 18.44 -14.62 5.69
N VAL A 595 19.55 -14.92 6.36
CA VAL A 595 20.28 -16.18 6.16
C VAL A 595 19.75 -17.23 7.11
N ILE A 596 18.97 -18.17 6.57
CA ILE A 596 18.52 -19.37 7.28
C ILE A 596 19.63 -20.43 7.21
N LYS A 597 20.12 -20.69 6.01
CA LYS A 597 21.30 -21.53 5.74
C LYS A 597 22.09 -20.93 4.58
N ASP A 598 23.37 -20.62 4.81
CA ASP A 598 24.24 -20.19 3.72
C ASP A 598 24.67 -21.37 2.82
N LEU A 599 25.03 -21.09 1.55
CA LEU A 599 25.56 -22.06 0.60
C LEU A 599 26.80 -22.80 1.14
N ALA A 600 27.69 -22.09 1.85
CA ALA A 600 28.89 -22.69 2.44
C ALA A 600 28.63 -23.38 3.80
N GLU A 601 27.48 -23.12 4.43
CA GLU A 601 27.13 -23.66 5.75
C GLU A 601 26.67 -25.12 5.64
N ARG A 602 27.22 -26.00 6.47
CA ARG A 602 26.76 -27.41 6.55
C ARG A 602 25.48 -27.50 7.36
N PHE A 603 24.57 -28.38 6.95
CA PHE A 603 23.33 -28.62 7.69
C PHE A 603 23.60 -29.18 9.10
N GLY A 604 22.92 -28.64 10.10
CA GLY A 604 23.13 -28.96 11.51
C GLY A 604 22.01 -28.42 12.40
N GLU A 605 22.13 -28.61 13.72
CA GLU A 605 21.08 -28.25 14.69
C GLU A 605 20.72 -26.76 14.68
N ARG A 606 21.70 -25.87 14.43
CA ARG A 606 21.45 -24.41 14.36
C ARG A 606 20.44 -24.05 13.27
N ILE A 607 20.57 -24.68 12.10
CA ILE A 607 19.67 -24.41 10.97
C ILE A 607 18.27 -24.92 11.27
N LYS A 608 18.14 -26.07 11.96
CA LYS A 608 16.82 -26.57 12.41
C LYS A 608 16.12 -25.56 13.31
N ARG A 609 16.87 -24.91 14.21
CA ARG A 609 16.36 -23.85 15.10
C ARG A 609 16.03 -22.54 14.39
N ARG A 610 16.77 -22.18 13.33
CA ARG A 610 16.46 -21.01 12.51
C ARG A 610 15.17 -21.18 11.72
N ILE A 611 14.84 -22.39 11.26
CA ILE A 611 13.57 -22.62 10.52
C ILE A 611 12.35 -22.23 11.37
N ASP A 612 12.41 -22.42 12.69
CA ASP A 612 11.34 -22.06 13.61
C ASP A 612 11.05 -20.55 13.66
N THR A 613 12.11 -19.73 13.61
CA THR A 613 12.02 -18.26 13.74
C THR A 613 11.61 -17.55 12.45
N ILE A 614 11.45 -18.29 11.34
CA ILE A 614 10.86 -17.76 10.11
C ILE A 614 9.45 -17.25 10.44
N SER A 615 9.16 -16.00 10.13
CA SER A 615 7.90 -15.33 10.46
C SER A 615 7.57 -14.29 9.39
N PRO A 616 6.27 -14.01 9.14
CA PRO A 616 5.85 -12.92 8.26
C PRO A 616 6.33 -11.56 8.80
N ARG A 617 6.77 -10.67 7.91
CA ARG A 617 7.36 -9.35 8.22
C ARG A 617 6.75 -8.26 7.33
N HIS A 618 7.57 -7.34 6.81
CA HIS A 618 7.15 -6.12 6.13
C HIS A 618 6.71 -6.40 4.66
N ALA A 619 7.12 -5.58 3.70
CA ALA A 619 6.71 -5.67 2.30
C ALA A 619 7.67 -6.55 1.47
N THR A 620 7.61 -6.45 0.13
CA THR A 620 8.24 -7.36 -0.84
C THR A 620 9.03 -6.60 -1.93
N ARG A 621 10.36 -6.43 -1.77
CA ARG A 621 11.26 -5.86 -2.80
C ARG A 621 12.13 -6.93 -3.48
N MET A 622 11.50 -7.71 -4.36
CA MET A 622 12.11 -8.92 -4.95
C MET A 622 13.36 -8.67 -5.79
N GLY A 623 13.38 -7.65 -6.65
CA GLY A 623 14.50 -7.44 -7.59
C GLY A 623 15.86 -7.32 -6.91
N ALA A 624 15.95 -6.56 -5.81
CA ALA A 624 17.18 -6.42 -5.03
C ALA A 624 17.59 -7.74 -4.34
N ALA A 625 16.62 -8.46 -3.75
CA ALA A 625 16.86 -9.76 -3.11
C ALA A 625 17.35 -10.82 -4.11
N VAL A 626 16.74 -10.86 -5.32
CA VAL A 626 17.14 -11.74 -6.42
C VAL A 626 18.57 -11.42 -6.86
N ARG A 627 18.94 -10.14 -7.06
CA ARG A 627 20.32 -9.75 -7.41
C ARG A 627 21.34 -10.16 -6.33
N HIS A 628 20.96 -10.06 -5.06
CA HIS A 628 21.81 -10.52 -3.97
C HIS A 628 22.00 -12.05 -3.99
N ALA A 629 20.93 -12.81 -4.20
CA ALA A 629 21.00 -14.27 -4.36
C ALA A 629 21.84 -14.70 -5.58
N ILE A 630 21.70 -13.99 -6.71
CA ILE A 630 22.51 -14.18 -7.92
C ILE A 630 24.01 -14.01 -7.59
N THR A 631 24.36 -12.97 -6.83
CA THR A 631 25.76 -12.69 -6.44
C THR A 631 26.35 -13.86 -5.65
N LYS A 632 25.58 -14.46 -4.75
CA LYS A 632 25.99 -15.63 -3.95
C LYS A 632 26.14 -16.90 -4.82
N LEU A 633 25.23 -17.12 -5.76
CA LEU A 633 25.29 -18.26 -6.71
C LEU A 633 26.43 -18.13 -7.72
N GLU A 634 26.73 -16.92 -8.18
CA GLU A 634 27.80 -16.65 -9.13
C GLU A 634 29.16 -17.10 -8.59
N GLN A 635 29.39 -16.92 -7.28
CA GLN A 635 30.61 -17.33 -6.57
C GLN A 635 30.76 -18.86 -6.45
N GLN A 636 29.71 -19.65 -6.70
CA GLN A 636 29.79 -21.11 -6.64
C GLN A 636 30.41 -21.69 -7.91
N PRO A 637 31.31 -22.69 -7.82
CA PRO A 637 31.92 -23.33 -8.99
C PRO A 637 30.98 -24.29 -9.72
N ALA A 638 29.74 -24.47 -9.26
CA ALA A 638 28.81 -25.47 -9.77
C ALA A 638 28.43 -25.26 -11.23
N THR A 639 28.39 -26.37 -11.98
CA THR A 639 28.04 -26.41 -13.41
C THR A 639 26.59 -26.05 -13.66
N THR A 640 25.66 -26.52 -12.81
CA THR A 640 24.24 -26.18 -12.88
C THR A 640 23.87 -25.30 -11.70
N LYS A 641 23.33 -24.11 -11.96
CA LYS A 641 22.92 -23.15 -10.93
C LYS A 641 21.43 -22.86 -11.04
N LEU A 642 20.69 -23.06 -9.96
CA LEU A 642 19.25 -22.85 -9.89
C LEU A 642 18.88 -21.79 -8.85
N LEU A 643 17.94 -20.91 -9.18
CA LEU A 643 17.34 -19.96 -8.25
C LEU A 643 15.84 -20.25 -8.16
N LEU A 644 15.37 -20.74 -7.02
CA LEU A 644 13.97 -21.04 -6.77
C LEU A 644 13.37 -19.97 -5.88
N LEU A 645 12.47 -19.17 -6.45
CA LEU A 645 11.75 -18.11 -5.77
C LEU A 645 10.38 -18.63 -5.33
N LEU A 646 10.13 -18.59 -4.02
CA LEU A 646 8.86 -18.95 -3.37
C LEU A 646 8.23 -17.65 -2.88
N SER A 647 7.11 -17.25 -3.47
CA SER A 647 6.38 -16.05 -3.08
C SER A 647 4.89 -16.27 -3.22
N ASP A 648 4.14 -15.78 -2.25
CA ASP A 648 2.70 -15.86 -2.15
C ASP A 648 1.96 -14.80 -2.98
N GLY A 649 2.68 -13.87 -3.62
CA GLY A 649 2.04 -12.78 -4.34
C GLY A 649 2.94 -11.94 -5.25
N ARG A 650 2.49 -10.71 -5.53
CA ARG A 650 3.13 -9.73 -6.42
C ARG A 650 4.22 -8.94 -5.68
N PRO A 651 5.31 -8.50 -6.34
CA PRO A 651 6.29 -7.63 -5.71
C PRO A 651 5.69 -6.26 -5.42
N GLN A 652 5.81 -5.79 -4.17
CA GLN A 652 5.32 -4.49 -3.71
C GLN A 652 6.15 -4.01 -2.51
N ASP A 653 6.71 -2.80 -2.56
CA ASP A 653 7.45 -2.19 -1.46
C ASP A 653 7.37 -0.65 -1.52
N ARG A 654 7.62 0.01 -0.39
CA ARG A 654 7.63 1.47 -0.25
C ARG A 654 8.71 2.08 -1.15
N GLY A 655 8.41 3.23 -1.77
CA GLY A 655 9.41 3.95 -2.58
C GLY A 655 9.74 3.28 -3.92
N TYR A 656 8.85 2.44 -4.45
CA TYR A 656 8.68 2.34 -5.90
C TYR A 656 8.06 3.66 -6.35
N SER A 657 8.89 4.70 -6.46
CA SER A 657 8.46 6.09 -6.53
C SER A 657 7.76 6.45 -7.84
N ARG A 658 6.56 5.93 -8.12
CA ARG A 658 5.61 6.46 -9.13
C ARG A 658 4.17 6.07 -8.79
N PRO A 659 3.32 7.03 -8.36
CA PRO A 659 1.89 6.80 -8.20
C PRO A 659 1.28 6.22 -9.49
N GLY A 660 0.66 5.04 -9.41
CA GLY A 660 0.03 4.34 -10.55
C GLY A 660 0.95 3.46 -11.41
N ALA A 661 2.26 3.39 -11.14
CA ALA A 661 3.13 2.45 -11.85
C ALA A 661 3.96 1.57 -10.92
N GLU A 662 3.76 1.68 -9.60
CA GLU A 662 4.52 0.94 -8.58
C GLU A 662 4.48 -0.57 -8.83
N GLN A 663 3.30 -1.09 -9.16
CA GLN A 663 3.08 -2.51 -9.42
C GLN A 663 3.79 -2.99 -10.71
N ALA A 664 3.66 -2.25 -11.81
CA ALA A 664 4.33 -2.59 -13.07
C ALA A 664 5.85 -2.42 -12.95
N TYR A 665 6.30 -1.40 -12.24
CA TYR A 665 7.72 -1.13 -12.01
C TYR A 665 8.35 -2.28 -11.23
N ALA A 666 7.75 -2.70 -10.11
CA ALA A 666 8.27 -3.78 -9.28
C ALA A 666 8.31 -5.13 -10.03
N VAL A 667 7.29 -5.40 -10.85
CA VAL A 667 7.23 -6.56 -11.75
C VAL A 667 8.34 -6.50 -12.79
N HIS A 668 8.55 -5.35 -13.44
CA HIS A 668 9.57 -5.20 -14.48
C HIS A 668 11.00 -5.15 -13.94
N ASP A 669 11.23 -4.59 -12.75
CA ASP A 669 12.53 -4.67 -12.08
C ASP A 669 12.86 -6.12 -11.71
N THR A 670 11.90 -6.85 -11.16
CA THR A 670 12.05 -8.28 -10.86
C THR A 670 12.28 -9.08 -12.15
N HIS A 671 11.52 -8.82 -13.21
CA HIS A 671 11.74 -9.43 -14.52
C HIS A 671 13.17 -9.22 -15.03
N ARG A 672 13.70 -8.00 -14.92
CA ARG A 672 15.09 -7.72 -15.27
C ARG A 672 16.07 -8.48 -14.40
N ALA A 673 15.87 -8.53 -13.09
CA ALA A 673 16.70 -9.32 -12.19
C ALA A 673 16.70 -10.83 -12.57
N LEU A 674 15.56 -11.39 -12.99
CA LEU A 674 15.50 -12.78 -13.45
C LEU A 674 16.19 -12.98 -14.81
N LEU A 675 16.09 -12.02 -15.73
CA LEU A 675 16.86 -12.04 -16.99
C LEU A 675 18.37 -11.94 -16.74
N GLU A 676 18.79 -11.14 -15.75
CA GLU A 676 20.19 -11.06 -15.30
C GLU A 676 20.67 -12.43 -14.78
N ALA A 677 19.85 -13.17 -14.03
CA ALA A 677 20.16 -14.53 -13.59
C ALA A 677 20.41 -15.45 -14.80
N LYS A 678 19.49 -15.44 -15.76
CA LYS A 678 19.57 -16.25 -16.98
C LYS A 678 20.82 -15.91 -17.81
N ALA A 679 21.15 -14.63 -17.93
CA ALA A 679 22.35 -14.16 -18.62
C ALA A 679 23.64 -14.67 -17.96
N LYS A 680 23.63 -14.88 -16.64
CA LYS A 680 24.75 -15.44 -15.85
C LYS A 680 24.73 -16.98 -15.79
N GLY A 681 23.89 -17.66 -16.57
CA GLY A 681 23.80 -19.12 -16.58
C GLY A 681 23.11 -19.71 -15.33
N ILE A 682 22.41 -18.88 -14.56
CA ILE A 682 21.56 -19.33 -13.45
C ILE A 682 20.16 -19.51 -13.99
N THR A 683 19.51 -20.63 -13.71
CA THR A 683 18.13 -20.89 -14.14
C THR A 683 17.17 -20.47 -13.02
N PRO A 684 16.48 -19.31 -13.15
CA PRO A 684 15.43 -18.94 -12.22
C PRO A 684 14.17 -19.79 -12.45
N PHE A 685 13.42 -20.04 -11.39
CA PHE A 685 12.08 -20.60 -11.43
C PHE A 685 11.23 -20.01 -10.30
N CYS A 686 10.01 -19.58 -10.62
CA CYS A 686 9.10 -18.96 -9.66
C CYS A 686 7.95 -19.90 -9.30
N LEU A 687 7.68 -20.09 -8.02
CA LEU A 687 6.54 -20.86 -7.53
C LEU A 687 5.67 -19.94 -6.68
N THR A 688 4.39 -19.82 -7.07
CA THR A 688 3.41 -19.02 -6.33
C THR A 688 2.17 -19.81 -5.96
N VAL A 689 1.41 -19.23 -5.04
CA VAL A 689 0.20 -19.76 -4.44
C VAL A 689 -1.00 -18.85 -4.75
N ASP A 690 -0.76 -17.65 -5.29
CA ASP A 690 -1.80 -16.72 -5.70
C ASP A 690 -2.58 -17.27 -6.90
N LYS A 691 -3.88 -17.53 -6.72
CA LYS A 691 -4.80 -17.97 -7.78
C LYS A 691 -5.03 -16.90 -8.86
N ALA A 692 -4.87 -15.62 -8.51
CA ALA A 692 -4.83 -14.49 -9.45
C ALA A 692 -3.40 -14.24 -10.00
N GLY A 693 -2.48 -15.16 -9.70
CA GLY A 693 -1.06 -15.22 -10.07
C GLY A 693 -0.75 -15.04 -11.55
N HIS A 694 -1.61 -15.58 -12.40
CA HIS A 694 -1.25 -15.88 -13.79
C HIS A 694 -0.89 -14.63 -14.60
N ASP A 695 -1.67 -13.55 -14.47
CA ASP A 695 -1.54 -12.37 -15.33
C ASP A 695 -0.23 -11.60 -15.11
N TYR A 696 0.21 -11.45 -13.85
CA TYR A 696 1.45 -10.74 -13.55
C TYR A 696 2.68 -11.64 -13.66
N LEU A 697 2.56 -12.94 -13.33
CA LEU A 697 3.67 -13.87 -13.47
C LEU A 697 4.06 -14.05 -14.93
N GLN A 698 3.10 -14.01 -15.85
CA GLN A 698 3.41 -14.03 -17.27
C GLN A 698 4.30 -12.84 -17.68
N VAL A 699 4.06 -11.64 -17.13
CA VAL A 699 4.88 -10.45 -17.38
C VAL A 699 6.22 -10.53 -16.63
N MET A 700 6.20 -10.98 -15.38
CA MET A 700 7.39 -11.06 -14.51
C MET A 700 8.39 -12.12 -14.97
N CYS A 701 7.90 -13.32 -15.33
CA CYS A 701 8.75 -14.43 -15.73
C CYS A 701 9.01 -14.44 -17.25
N GLY A 702 8.06 -14.00 -18.09
CA GLY A 702 8.21 -14.10 -19.54
C GLY A 702 8.50 -15.54 -19.97
N ASP A 703 9.68 -15.78 -20.56
CA ASP A 703 10.14 -17.11 -20.98
C ASP A 703 10.73 -17.96 -19.83
N ILE A 704 10.70 -17.47 -18.59
CA ILE A 704 11.21 -18.17 -17.41
C ILE A 704 10.11 -19.10 -16.86
N GLY A 705 10.50 -20.29 -16.40
CA GLY A 705 9.56 -21.25 -15.84
C GLY A 705 8.91 -20.73 -14.55
N TYR A 706 7.59 -20.84 -14.47
CA TYR A 706 6.84 -20.61 -13.25
C TYR A 706 5.72 -21.65 -13.07
N GLU A 707 5.27 -21.82 -11.84
CA GLU A 707 4.12 -22.67 -11.50
C GLU A 707 3.23 -21.97 -10.47
N VAL A 708 1.91 -22.04 -10.68
CA VAL A 708 0.87 -21.55 -9.75
C VAL A 708 0.24 -22.76 -9.08
N LEU A 709 0.24 -22.82 -7.75
CA LEU A 709 -0.36 -23.91 -6.98
C LEU A 709 -1.82 -23.59 -6.66
N ASP A 710 -2.73 -24.51 -7.00
CA ASP A 710 -4.16 -24.39 -6.69
C ASP A 710 -4.44 -24.44 -5.18
N GLU A 711 -3.65 -25.25 -4.46
CA GLU A 711 -3.75 -25.45 -3.02
C GLU A 711 -2.35 -25.42 -2.39
N ILE A 712 -2.11 -24.50 -1.45
CA ILE A 712 -0.84 -24.40 -0.71
C ILE A 712 -0.48 -25.68 0.03
N SER A 713 -1.47 -26.45 0.49
CA SER A 713 -1.28 -27.71 1.21
C SER A 713 -0.53 -28.75 0.37
N SER A 714 -0.50 -28.58 -0.95
CA SER A 714 0.24 -29.41 -1.89
C SER A 714 1.73 -29.03 -2.00
N LEU A 715 2.13 -27.84 -1.54
CA LEU A 715 3.50 -27.32 -1.63
C LEU A 715 4.57 -28.28 -1.07
N PRO A 716 4.38 -28.94 0.10
CA PRO A 716 5.39 -29.86 0.64
C PRO A 716 5.66 -31.06 -0.27
N ALA A 717 4.67 -31.50 -1.04
CA ALA A 717 4.81 -32.59 -2.00
C ALA A 717 5.33 -32.10 -3.37
N ARG A 718 4.88 -30.92 -3.83
CA ARG A 718 5.22 -30.37 -5.15
C ARG A 718 6.63 -29.83 -5.22
N LEU A 719 7.11 -29.11 -4.21
CA LEU A 719 8.42 -28.45 -4.24
C LEU A 719 9.59 -29.43 -4.51
N PRO A 720 9.69 -30.59 -3.83
CA PRO A 720 10.72 -31.58 -4.17
C PRO A 720 10.53 -32.18 -5.57
N MET A 721 9.28 -32.43 -6.01
CA MET A 721 9.03 -32.95 -7.36
C MET A 721 9.46 -31.98 -8.46
N LEU A 722 9.26 -30.68 -8.22
CA LEU A 722 9.63 -29.58 -9.11
C LEU A 722 11.15 -29.46 -9.21
N TYR A 723 11.84 -29.47 -8.07
CA TYR A 723 13.31 -29.50 -8.03
C TYR A 723 13.89 -30.66 -8.85
N ARG A 724 13.29 -31.85 -8.73
CA ARG A 724 13.66 -32.99 -9.57
C ARG A 724 13.46 -32.71 -11.06
N ALA A 725 12.34 -32.10 -11.45
CA ALA A 725 12.05 -31.84 -12.86
C ALA A 725 13.09 -30.88 -13.48
N LEU A 726 13.54 -29.89 -12.72
CA LEU A 726 14.53 -28.89 -13.14
C LEU A 726 15.98 -29.40 -13.17
N THR A 727 16.26 -30.52 -12.50
CA THR A 727 17.62 -31.08 -12.37
C THR A 727 17.80 -32.44 -13.05
N ARG A 728 16.85 -32.81 -13.93
CA ARG A 728 16.99 -33.90 -14.90
C ARG A 728 17.74 -33.43 -16.12
#